data_AF-A0A4Q5R6M7-F1
#
_entry.id   AF-A0A4Q5R6M7-F1
#
_cell.length_a   1.000
_cell.length_b   1.000
_cell.length_c   1.000
_cell.angle_alpha   90.00
_cell.angle_beta   90.00
_cell.angle_gamma   90.00
#
_symmetry.space_group_name_H-M   'P 1'
#
loop_
_entity.id
_entity.type
_entity.pdbx_description
1 polymer ?
#
loop_
_entity_poly.entity_id
_entity_poly.type
_entity_poly.pdbx_seq_one_letter_code
_entity_poly.pdbx_strand_id
1 'polypeptide(L)'
;MRSSKIGIDRLVALIDYVEATERDRLRTVLDMVDYRGFRRFGDDLIKLPGVLVNVREADDHCWLTVERLVRCPPPVPDDAELRVWIELPDEVNTAPALRSEVPRALVGDGDADPATPGTVALNGFAGRARLESALEGYRRERWSRWAEEERPRRQSIELYNGLFALRQSLEGGTEQPVELVWGIGIAQWTRDGAKLHHPLISVPVEISLSEHSHAIEVRPRSEAPVAIESGPMDALGVSSAEDWRNGAQRYFDGLEGDGVTPFATESFAPVLRRAVAVLDPDGAYLPDLGERRPPVGDTLRVDDRWVLLERTRQGTQLMDDLRSLRGQVSALDDVSALPAAVRALIESPTDAAVAEAYPALRGVSTIPGVTSSDGSGSDLFFPKPFNREQVEVIQRLSTRAGVVVQGPPGTGKTHTIANIISHYLALGKRVLVTSQKAPPLKVLREKLPEAVRPLAVSLLESDRDGLKQFQESVDIIADRVQRTRPADAARQIAALDARVEALHRGLAVIDRQIDDIGRGAMASAVVDGAPIEPADAARRLVRAGAAADWITDPIDVIASHEPVFDDEAIASLRAARKSVGERIVDLDHAVPDAALPDVDALILMHRSLLSADEIERTTTGAAAVSPGTSLDAISALRVELETLRAVRSDVSADVRGWTVPVMARWRSDPDDPPLLG
;
A
#
# COMPACT_ATOMS: atom_id res chain seq x y z
N MET A 1 -7.66 -6.90 44.06
CA MET A 1 -6.83 -5.77 44.55
C MET A 1 -5.33 -6.09 44.58
N ARG A 2 -4.80 -7.05 45.36
CA ARG A 2 -3.34 -7.33 45.40
C ARG A 2 -2.71 -7.70 44.05
N SER A 3 -3.35 -8.57 43.26
CA SER A 3 -2.84 -8.98 41.94
C SER A 3 -2.87 -7.84 40.91
N SER A 4 -3.77 -6.88 41.08
CA SER A 4 -3.91 -5.76 40.16
C SER A 4 -2.83 -4.71 40.44
N LYS A 5 -2.60 -4.36 41.71
CA LYS A 5 -1.50 -3.44 42.07
C LYS A 5 -0.12 -3.94 41.63
N ILE A 6 0.13 -5.25 41.74
CA ILE A 6 1.39 -5.89 41.28
C ILE A 6 1.64 -5.69 39.77
N GLY A 7 0.59 -5.72 38.93
CA GLY A 7 0.74 -5.53 37.49
C GLY A 7 1.10 -4.10 37.10
N ILE A 8 0.47 -3.11 37.76
CA ILE A 8 0.82 -1.69 37.59
C ILE A 8 2.26 -1.44 38.04
N ASP A 9 2.64 -1.92 39.22
CA ASP A 9 4.00 -1.75 39.75
C ASP A 9 5.07 -2.37 38.82
N ARG A 10 4.77 -3.51 38.19
CA ARG A 10 5.65 -4.13 37.18
C ARG A 10 5.82 -3.26 35.93
N LEU A 11 4.73 -2.67 35.43
CA LEU A 11 4.81 -1.80 34.25
C LEU A 11 5.57 -0.51 34.57
N VAL A 12 5.36 0.08 35.75
CA VAL A 12 6.14 1.24 36.22
C VAL A 12 7.62 0.88 36.31
N ALA A 13 7.97 -0.25 36.93
CA ALA A 13 9.37 -0.69 37.00
C ALA A 13 10.00 -0.93 35.62
N LEU A 14 9.21 -1.41 34.64
CA LEU A 14 9.69 -1.55 33.26
C LEU A 14 9.95 -0.19 32.61
N ILE A 15 9.07 0.80 32.84
CA ILE A 15 9.26 2.17 32.37
C ILE A 15 10.52 2.78 32.99
N ASP A 16 10.70 2.64 34.30
CA ASP A 16 11.88 3.14 35.04
C ASP A 16 13.17 2.48 34.51
N TYR A 17 13.13 1.17 34.20
CA TYR A 17 14.26 0.46 33.60
C TYR A 17 14.62 0.98 32.20
N VAL A 18 13.61 1.22 31.33
CA VAL A 18 13.84 1.78 30.00
C VAL A 18 14.39 3.20 30.10
N GLU A 19 13.83 4.02 30.99
CA GLU A 19 14.30 5.38 31.26
C GLU A 19 15.78 5.38 31.69
N ALA A 20 16.15 4.53 32.65
CA ALA A 20 17.53 4.39 33.11
C ALA A 20 18.47 3.91 31.98
N THR A 21 18.03 2.93 31.19
CA THR A 21 18.83 2.38 30.09
C THR A 21 19.09 3.40 28.99
N GLU A 22 18.08 4.20 28.62
CA GLU A 22 18.25 5.26 27.63
C GLU A 22 19.10 6.41 28.19
N ARG A 23 18.96 6.74 29.48
CA ARG A 23 19.81 7.73 30.15
C ARG A 23 21.28 7.32 30.16
N ASP A 24 21.60 6.05 30.41
CA ASP A 24 22.97 5.53 30.39
C ASP A 24 23.62 5.56 29.00
N ARG A 25 22.82 5.46 27.93
CA ARG A 25 23.33 5.60 26.55
C ARG A 25 23.72 7.04 26.20
N LEU A 26 23.16 8.02 26.91
CA LEU A 26 23.42 9.43 26.68
C LEU A 26 24.62 9.88 27.50
N ARG A 27 25.73 10.17 26.82
CA ARG A 27 26.87 10.82 27.47
C ARG A 27 26.43 12.20 27.96
N THR A 28 26.36 12.37 29.28
CA THR A 28 26.15 13.70 29.88
C THR A 28 27.39 14.55 29.65
N VAL A 29 27.21 15.70 29.02
CA VAL A 29 28.29 16.65 28.72
C VAL A 29 28.24 17.78 29.74
N LEU A 30 29.32 17.94 30.50
CA LEU A 30 29.44 19.00 31.51
C LEU A 30 30.01 20.29 30.93
N ASP A 31 30.95 20.18 29.98
CA ASP A 31 31.51 21.30 29.24
C ASP A 31 31.08 21.22 27.79
N MET A 32 30.32 22.20 27.31
CA MET A 32 29.84 22.29 25.93
C MET A 32 30.98 22.40 24.90
N VAL A 33 32.25 22.52 25.32
CA VAL A 33 33.44 22.33 24.47
C VAL A 33 33.62 20.88 24.01
N ASP A 34 33.07 19.91 24.74
CA ASP A 34 33.14 18.50 24.35
C ASP A 34 32.21 18.14 23.19
N TYR A 35 31.24 19.01 22.86
CA TYR A 35 30.50 18.92 21.61
C TYR A 35 31.42 19.29 20.45
N ARG A 36 31.83 18.27 19.67
CA ARG A 36 32.79 18.40 18.57
C ARG A 36 32.20 18.95 17.26
N GLY A 37 30.90 19.26 17.25
CA GLY A 37 30.18 19.75 16.07
C GLY A 37 30.21 21.26 15.91
N PHE A 38 29.28 21.77 15.11
CA PHE A 38 29.03 23.19 14.93
C PHE A 38 28.74 23.87 16.27
N ARG A 39 29.47 24.95 16.56
CA ARG A 39 29.25 25.75 17.77
C ARG A 39 29.63 27.21 17.53
N ARG A 40 28.72 28.14 17.81
CA ARG A 40 28.93 29.58 17.65
C ARG A 40 28.18 30.38 18.70
N PHE A 41 28.85 31.33 19.36
CA PHE A 41 28.24 32.23 20.33
C PHE A 41 27.57 33.41 19.64
N GLY A 42 26.47 33.91 20.22
CA GLY A 42 25.76 35.04 19.65
C GLY A 42 26.58 36.32 19.49
N ASP A 43 27.45 36.62 20.47
CA ASP A 43 28.34 37.80 20.45
C ASP A 43 29.30 37.83 19.25
N ASP A 44 29.65 36.66 18.72
CA ASP A 44 30.53 36.52 17.56
C ASP A 44 29.74 36.60 16.25
N LEU A 45 28.48 36.12 16.26
CA LEU A 45 27.61 36.08 15.08
C LEU A 45 27.00 37.43 14.74
N ILE A 46 26.50 38.17 15.73
CA ILE A 46 25.74 39.43 15.53
C ILE A 46 26.58 40.53 14.86
N LYS A 47 27.91 40.44 14.93
CA LYS A 47 28.84 41.42 14.36
C LYS A 47 29.18 41.16 12.89
N LEU A 48 28.76 40.01 12.36
CA LEU A 48 29.13 39.59 11.02
C LEU A 48 28.22 40.22 9.95
N PRO A 49 28.78 40.70 8.82
CA PRO A 49 27.97 41.24 7.73
C PRO A 49 27.05 40.17 7.15
N GLY A 50 25.82 40.55 6.80
CA GLY A 50 24.81 39.62 6.26
C GLY A 50 24.22 38.67 7.32
N VAL A 51 24.54 38.84 8.60
CA VAL A 51 23.88 38.14 9.70
C VAL A 51 22.83 39.06 10.33
N LEU A 52 21.59 38.62 10.32
CA LEU A 52 20.46 39.29 10.97
C LEU A 52 19.92 38.38 12.07
N VAL A 53 19.57 38.96 13.21
CA VAL A 53 18.96 38.24 14.34
C VAL A 53 17.60 38.83 14.66
N ASN A 54 16.70 38.01 15.19
CA ASN A 54 15.35 38.42 15.61
C ASN A 54 14.54 39.11 14.48
N VAL A 55 14.56 38.51 13.28
CA VAL A 55 13.81 39.02 12.13
C VAL A 55 12.36 38.53 12.23
N ARG A 56 11.40 39.45 12.12
CA ARG A 56 9.96 39.16 12.17
C ARG A 56 9.29 39.55 10.86
N GLU A 57 8.65 38.59 10.20
CA GLU A 57 7.78 38.82 9.05
C GLU A 57 6.41 38.21 9.32
N ALA A 58 5.40 39.07 9.56
CA ALA A 58 4.05 38.64 9.97
C ALA A 58 4.08 37.72 11.22
N ASP A 59 3.55 36.50 11.10
CA ASP A 59 3.55 35.46 12.15
C ASP A 59 4.81 34.57 12.12
N ASP A 60 5.76 34.83 11.21
CA ASP A 60 7.01 34.07 11.10
C ASP A 60 8.13 34.74 11.91
N HIS A 61 8.66 34.03 12.91
CA HIS A 61 9.72 34.50 13.79
C HIS A 61 11.04 33.79 13.49
N CYS A 62 11.91 34.46 12.74
CA CYS A 62 13.25 33.97 12.43
C CYS A 62 14.27 34.46 13.46
N TRP A 63 14.96 33.51 14.12
CA TRP A 63 15.94 33.87 15.14
C TRP A 63 17.29 34.27 14.54
N LEU A 64 17.70 33.65 13.43
CA LEU A 64 18.93 33.98 12.71
C LEU A 64 18.74 33.84 11.20
N THR A 65 19.10 34.88 10.45
CA THR A 65 19.22 34.83 8.99
C THR A 65 20.67 35.09 8.61
N VAL A 66 21.24 34.26 7.75
CA VAL A 66 22.59 34.40 7.20
C VAL A 66 22.53 34.48 5.69
N GLU A 67 22.85 35.66 5.15
CA GLU A 67 22.89 35.91 3.71
C GLU A 67 24.03 35.16 3.04
N ARG A 68 23.80 34.76 1.79
CA ARG A 68 24.83 34.14 0.95
C ARG A 68 25.76 35.22 0.37
N LEU A 69 26.84 35.51 1.07
CA LEU A 69 27.84 36.47 0.60
C LEU A 69 28.82 35.85 -0.41
N VAL A 70 29.32 36.68 -1.32
CA VAL A 70 30.36 36.33 -2.28
C VAL A 70 31.66 37.01 -1.87
N ARG A 71 32.77 36.28 -2.02
CA ARG A 71 34.14 36.77 -1.78
C ARG A 71 34.46 37.94 -2.71
N CYS A 72 35.07 38.99 -2.20
CA CYS A 72 35.59 40.09 -3.01
C CYS A 72 37.10 39.92 -3.18
N PRO A 73 37.62 39.79 -4.41
CA PRO A 73 39.06 39.66 -4.62
C PRO A 73 39.78 40.96 -4.23
N PRO A 74 41.08 40.88 -3.89
CA PRO A 74 41.86 42.06 -3.55
C PRO A 74 41.90 43.07 -4.71
N PRO A 75 41.87 44.38 -4.43
CA PRO A 75 41.84 45.41 -5.46
C PRO A 75 43.14 45.39 -6.28
N VAL A 76 43.05 45.35 -7.60
CA VAL A 76 44.25 45.35 -8.45
C VAL A 76 45.00 46.70 -8.33
N PRO A 77 46.34 46.73 -8.22
CA PRO A 77 47.09 47.99 -8.19
C PRO A 77 46.91 48.80 -9.48
N ASP A 78 46.82 50.13 -9.36
CA ASP A 78 46.67 51.03 -10.51
C ASP A 78 47.97 51.11 -11.35
N ASP A 79 49.14 51.07 -10.68
CA ASP A 79 50.46 51.08 -11.31
C ASP A 79 50.66 49.81 -12.17
N ALA A 80 50.90 50.03 -13.47
CA ALA A 80 51.05 48.95 -14.46
C ALA A 80 52.31 48.11 -14.24
N GLU A 81 53.39 48.73 -13.75
CA GLU A 81 54.66 48.06 -13.47
C GLU A 81 54.51 47.19 -12.22
N LEU A 82 53.88 47.72 -11.17
CA LEU A 82 53.58 46.96 -9.96
C LEU A 82 52.67 45.76 -10.24
N ARG A 83 51.68 45.88 -11.14
CA ARG A 83 50.80 44.76 -11.53
C ARG A 83 51.54 43.55 -12.08
N VAL A 84 52.65 43.75 -12.78
CA VAL A 84 53.47 42.67 -13.34
C VAL A 84 54.27 41.97 -12.25
N TRP A 85 54.80 42.76 -11.32
CA TRP A 85 55.73 42.31 -10.28
C TRP A 85 55.05 41.85 -8.99
N ILE A 86 53.77 42.16 -8.76
CA ILE A 86 53.08 41.80 -7.53
C ILE A 86 52.60 40.34 -7.55
N GLU A 87 52.87 39.62 -6.48
CA GLU A 87 52.14 38.44 -6.06
C GLU A 87 51.01 38.89 -5.15
N LEU A 88 49.77 38.70 -5.61
CA LEU A 88 48.57 39.16 -4.93
C LEU A 88 47.69 37.96 -4.56
N PRO A 89 47.93 37.32 -3.40
CA PRO A 89 47.08 36.23 -2.90
C PRO A 89 45.66 36.73 -2.60
N ASP A 90 44.64 35.93 -2.91
CA ASP A 90 43.25 36.17 -2.49
C ASP A 90 43.00 35.68 -1.05
N GLU A 91 43.91 36.07 -0.14
CA GLU A 91 43.92 35.66 1.27
C GLU A 91 44.08 36.89 2.16
N VAL A 92 43.10 37.14 3.03
CA VAL A 92 43.05 38.34 3.90
C VAL A 92 44.13 38.37 4.99
N ASN A 93 44.77 37.24 5.25
CA ASN A 93 45.84 37.11 6.26
C ASN A 93 47.24 37.04 5.62
N THR A 94 47.33 37.07 4.29
CA THR A 94 48.60 36.98 3.55
C THR A 94 48.84 38.28 2.80
N ALA A 95 49.79 39.08 3.29
CA ALA A 95 50.14 40.35 2.65
C ALA A 95 50.75 40.12 1.25
N PRO A 96 50.41 40.96 0.25
CA PRO A 96 50.93 40.83 -1.10
C PRO A 96 52.43 41.10 -1.13
N ALA A 97 53.19 40.37 -1.92
CA ALA A 97 54.66 40.49 -2.00
C ALA A 97 55.11 40.74 -3.44
N LEU A 98 56.38 41.11 -3.65
CA LEU A 98 56.95 41.16 -5.00
C LEU A 98 57.42 39.76 -5.41
N ARG A 99 57.17 39.39 -6.66
CA ARG A 99 57.69 38.18 -7.30
C ARG A 99 59.21 38.25 -7.40
N SER A 100 59.88 37.12 -7.20
CA SER A 100 61.33 37.01 -7.35
C SER A 100 61.79 37.17 -8.81
N GLU A 101 60.96 36.75 -9.76
CA GLU A 101 61.20 36.86 -11.20
C GLU A 101 59.88 36.99 -11.99
N VAL A 102 59.95 37.63 -13.16
CA VAL A 102 58.81 37.78 -14.08
C VAL A 102 59.24 37.54 -15.54
N PRO A 103 58.34 37.10 -16.44
CA PRO A 103 58.65 36.98 -17.86
C PRO A 103 59.11 38.31 -18.48
N ARG A 104 60.20 38.27 -19.24
CA ARG A 104 60.80 39.47 -19.87
C ARG A 104 59.83 40.20 -20.80
N ALA A 105 58.91 39.48 -21.46
CA ALA A 105 57.88 40.04 -22.32
C ALA A 105 56.90 41.00 -21.61
N LEU A 106 56.79 40.93 -20.28
CA LEU A 106 55.89 41.79 -19.49
C LEU A 106 56.57 43.05 -18.95
N VAL A 107 57.90 43.11 -19.00
CA VAL A 107 58.71 44.24 -18.54
C VAL A 107 59.17 44.95 -19.80
N GLY A 108 58.56 46.11 -20.11
CA GLY A 108 58.86 46.90 -21.30
C GLY A 108 60.28 47.47 -21.27
N ASP A 109 61.26 46.64 -21.59
CA ASP A 109 62.66 47.04 -21.76
C ASP A 109 62.81 47.49 -23.21
N GLY A 110 62.96 48.81 -23.41
CA GLY A 110 62.79 49.51 -24.69
C GLY A 110 63.80 49.20 -25.81
N ASP A 111 64.52 48.07 -25.74
CA ASP A 111 65.57 47.71 -26.71
C ASP A 111 65.70 46.19 -26.98
N ALA A 112 64.76 45.36 -26.53
CA ALA A 112 64.82 43.91 -26.72
C ALA A 112 63.65 43.36 -27.58
N ASP A 113 63.98 42.45 -28.51
CA ASP A 113 63.01 41.75 -29.36
C ASP A 113 61.99 40.97 -28.48
N PRO A 114 60.68 41.28 -28.56
CA PRO A 114 59.63 40.67 -27.74
C PRO A 114 59.53 39.15 -27.90
N ALA A 115 60.21 38.55 -28.89
CA ALA A 115 60.24 37.10 -29.13
C ALA A 115 61.32 36.33 -28.32
N THR A 116 62.18 37.00 -27.53
CA THR A 116 63.27 36.31 -26.80
C THR A 116 62.77 35.67 -25.50
N PRO A 117 62.80 34.32 -25.33
CA PRO A 117 62.36 33.67 -24.09
C PRO A 117 63.33 33.95 -22.93
N GLY A 118 62.82 34.40 -21.77
CA GLY A 118 63.62 34.61 -20.57
C GLY A 118 62.85 35.26 -19.41
N THR A 119 63.39 35.19 -18.20
CA THR A 119 62.87 35.87 -17.00
C THR A 119 63.77 37.04 -16.60
N VAL A 120 63.18 38.04 -15.94
CA VAL A 120 63.88 39.17 -15.32
C VAL A 120 63.78 38.97 -13.80
N ALA A 121 64.93 38.89 -13.13
CA ALA A 121 64.99 38.77 -11.67
C ALA A 121 64.85 40.13 -10.98
N LEU A 122 64.06 40.21 -9.91
CA LEU A 122 63.81 41.45 -9.16
C LEU A 122 65.12 42.07 -8.63
N ASN A 123 66.07 41.22 -8.22
CA ASN A 123 67.36 41.66 -7.66
C ASN A 123 68.21 42.46 -8.65
N GLY A 124 68.01 42.31 -9.97
CA GLY A 124 68.72 43.05 -11.02
C GLY A 124 67.87 44.11 -11.71
N PHE A 125 66.64 44.35 -11.26
CA PHE A 125 65.72 45.27 -11.92
C PHE A 125 65.95 46.71 -11.47
N ALA A 126 66.22 47.62 -12.42
CA ALA A 126 66.54 49.02 -12.13
C ALA A 126 65.42 49.76 -11.36
N GLY A 127 64.15 49.38 -11.59
CA GLY A 127 62.98 49.95 -10.92
C GLY A 127 62.67 49.37 -9.54
N ARG A 128 63.50 48.48 -8.98
CA ARG A 128 63.19 47.75 -7.73
C ARG A 128 62.79 48.66 -6.56
N ALA A 129 63.57 49.70 -6.27
CA ALA A 129 63.29 50.59 -5.13
C ALA A 129 61.95 51.32 -5.29
N ARG A 130 61.58 51.67 -6.54
CA ARG A 130 60.28 52.25 -6.86
C ARG A 130 59.16 51.23 -6.66
N LEU A 131 59.35 49.99 -7.08
CA LEU A 131 58.38 48.90 -6.89
C LEU A 131 58.16 48.56 -5.41
N GLU A 132 59.22 48.51 -4.60
CA GLU A 132 59.12 48.28 -3.15
C GLU A 132 58.32 49.40 -2.47
N SER A 133 58.58 50.66 -2.83
CA SER A 133 57.81 51.81 -2.35
C SER A 133 56.34 51.79 -2.81
N ALA A 134 56.10 51.43 -4.08
CA ALA A 134 54.75 51.31 -4.64
C ALA A 134 53.95 50.17 -3.98
N LEU A 135 54.59 49.03 -3.69
CA LEU A 135 53.98 47.92 -2.95
C LEU A 135 53.60 48.35 -1.54
N GLU A 136 54.46 49.09 -0.84
CA GLU A 136 54.17 49.54 0.53
C GLU A 136 53.01 50.55 0.56
N GLY A 137 52.97 51.48 -0.39
CA GLY A 137 51.83 52.39 -0.58
C GLY A 137 50.52 51.63 -0.85
N TYR A 138 50.55 50.66 -1.77
CA TYR A 138 49.41 49.80 -2.08
C TYR A 138 48.94 48.98 -0.86
N ARG A 139 49.87 48.40 -0.11
CA ARG A 139 49.59 47.64 1.12
C ARG A 139 48.84 48.49 2.13
N ARG A 140 49.34 49.71 2.39
CA ARG A 140 48.78 50.62 3.39
C ARG A 140 47.41 51.16 2.99
N GLU A 141 47.24 51.58 1.73
CA GLU A 141 46.08 52.39 1.32
C GLU A 141 44.95 51.57 0.70
N ARG A 142 45.26 50.43 0.07
CA ARG A 142 44.27 49.64 -0.70
C ARG A 142 44.08 48.25 -0.09
N TRP A 143 45.16 47.49 0.08
CA TRP A 143 45.07 46.11 0.55
C TRP A 143 44.64 46.01 2.02
N SER A 144 45.21 46.84 2.93
CA SER A 144 44.86 46.78 4.36
C SER A 144 43.38 47.08 4.59
N ARG A 145 42.84 48.10 3.89
CA ARG A 145 41.41 48.43 3.93
C ARG A 145 40.55 47.29 3.39
N TRP A 146 40.93 46.71 2.24
CA TRP A 146 40.23 45.54 1.70
C TRP A 146 40.27 44.36 2.69
N ALA A 147 41.42 44.07 3.29
CA ALA A 147 41.57 42.95 4.23
C ALA A 147 40.74 43.15 5.50
N GLU A 148 40.63 44.38 6.02
CA GLU A 148 39.78 44.73 7.15
C GLU A 148 38.29 44.57 6.85
N GLU A 149 37.84 45.00 5.66
CA GLU A 149 36.45 44.87 5.20
C GLU A 149 36.09 43.41 4.82
N GLU A 150 37.03 42.68 4.22
CA GLU A 150 36.84 41.32 3.71
C GLU A 150 36.95 40.24 4.80
N ARG A 151 37.74 40.46 5.86
CA ARG A 151 37.90 39.50 6.97
C ARG A 151 36.56 39.09 7.62
N PRO A 152 35.69 40.01 8.09
CA PRO A 152 34.38 39.63 8.65
C PRO A 152 33.45 39.04 7.57
N ARG A 153 33.59 39.43 6.29
CA ARG A 153 32.86 38.78 5.18
C ARG A 153 33.27 37.31 5.02
N ARG A 154 34.57 36.98 5.08
CA ARG A 154 35.07 35.60 5.00
C ARG A 154 34.55 34.75 6.17
N GLN A 155 34.47 35.32 7.37
CA GLN A 155 33.86 34.66 8.54
C GLN A 155 32.35 34.40 8.33
N SER A 156 31.62 35.33 7.71
CA SER A 156 30.19 35.16 7.37
C SER A 156 29.98 34.06 6.33
N ILE A 157 30.87 33.98 5.32
CA ILE A 157 30.86 32.92 4.32
C ILE A 157 31.17 31.55 4.97
N GLU A 158 32.10 31.50 5.91
CA GLU A 158 32.40 30.29 6.67
C GLU A 158 31.22 29.84 7.52
N LEU A 159 30.55 30.78 8.20
CA LEU A 159 29.31 30.54 8.94
C LEU A 159 28.22 29.95 8.04
N TYR A 160 27.95 30.60 6.90
CA TYR A 160 26.97 30.13 5.92
C TYR A 160 27.29 28.70 5.47
N ASN A 161 28.54 28.43 5.09
CA ASN A 161 28.96 27.09 4.65
C ASN A 161 28.83 26.05 5.77
N GLY A 162 29.16 26.42 7.02
CA GLY A 162 29.01 25.55 8.18
C GLY A 162 27.55 25.18 8.45
N LEU A 163 26.64 26.16 8.42
CA LEU A 163 25.20 25.92 8.58
C LEU A 163 24.62 25.12 7.39
N PHE A 164 25.10 25.36 6.17
CA PHE A 164 24.69 24.61 4.98
C PHE A 164 25.11 23.14 5.07
N ALA A 165 26.36 22.88 5.49
CA ALA A 165 26.85 21.52 5.72
C ALA A 165 26.09 20.83 6.86
N LEU A 166 25.80 21.56 7.95
CA LEU A 166 25.01 21.05 9.06
C LEU A 166 23.60 20.68 8.61
N ARG A 167 22.95 21.51 7.81
CA ARG A 167 21.63 21.19 7.23
C ARG A 167 21.65 19.87 6.46
N GLN A 168 22.65 19.64 5.62
CA GLN A 168 22.80 18.37 4.89
C GLN A 168 23.01 17.18 5.83
N SER A 169 23.78 17.37 6.91
CA SER A 169 23.99 16.35 7.94
C SER A 169 22.70 16.00 8.69
N LEU A 170 21.88 17.02 9.01
CA LEU A 170 20.59 16.85 9.69
C LEU A 170 19.55 16.13 8.82
N GLU A 171 19.57 16.36 7.50
CA GLU A 171 18.71 15.66 6.53
C GLU A 171 19.22 14.23 6.25
N GLY A 172 20.53 13.98 6.40
CA GLY A 172 21.16 12.69 6.23
C GLY A 172 20.92 11.77 7.43
N GLY A 173 20.26 10.63 7.22
CA GLY A 173 20.03 9.64 8.28
C GLY A 173 21.33 9.02 8.81
N THR A 174 21.99 9.70 9.75
CA THR A 174 23.17 9.23 10.49
C THR A 174 22.78 8.16 11.53
N GLU A 175 23.74 7.33 11.96
CA GLU A 175 23.50 6.29 12.97
C GLU A 175 23.17 6.88 14.34
N GLN A 176 23.68 8.07 14.66
CA GLN A 176 23.29 8.86 15.82
C GLN A 176 22.70 10.20 15.34
N PRO A 177 21.37 10.40 15.44
CA PRO A 177 20.75 11.63 14.99
C PRO A 177 21.30 12.80 15.81
N VAL A 178 21.86 13.79 15.11
CA VAL A 178 22.25 15.08 15.69
C VAL A 178 21.10 16.07 15.55
N GLU A 179 21.10 17.08 16.40
CA GLU A 179 20.18 18.21 16.36
C GLU A 179 20.96 19.52 16.52
N LEU A 180 20.39 20.62 16.01
CA LEU A 180 20.86 21.96 16.32
C LEU A 180 19.98 22.53 17.43
N VAL A 181 20.61 23.02 18.50
CA VAL A 181 19.92 23.69 19.60
C VAL A 181 20.47 25.09 19.81
N TRP A 182 19.60 25.95 20.31
CA TRP A 182 19.92 27.28 20.77
C TRP A 182 19.98 27.26 22.30
N GLY A 183 21.19 27.20 22.83
CA GLY A 183 21.44 27.23 24.27
C GLY A 183 21.36 28.66 24.81
N ILE A 184 20.69 28.86 25.94
CA ILE A 184 20.48 30.14 26.61
C ILE A 184 20.95 30.02 28.06
N GLY A 185 21.65 31.07 28.53
CA GLY A 185 22.10 31.20 29.91
C GLY A 185 23.25 30.26 30.22
N ILE A 186 24.48 30.69 29.93
CA ILE A 186 25.66 29.83 30.07
C ILE A 186 26.06 29.78 31.55
N ALA A 187 25.92 28.60 32.15
CA ALA A 187 26.40 28.31 33.49
C ALA A 187 27.89 27.96 33.48
N GLN A 188 28.63 28.50 34.44
CA GLN A 188 29.97 28.08 34.80
C GLN A 188 30.04 27.76 36.29
N TRP A 189 30.60 26.60 36.61
CA TRP A 189 30.72 26.16 37.99
C TRP A 189 31.81 25.10 38.11
N THR A 190 32.65 25.17 39.13
CA THR A 190 33.55 24.07 39.50
C THR A 190 33.06 23.46 40.79
N ARG A 191 32.70 22.18 40.77
CA ARG A 191 32.21 21.46 41.95
C ARG A 191 32.84 20.08 42.01
N ASP A 192 33.38 19.73 43.18
CA ASP A 192 33.97 18.40 43.45
C ASP A 192 35.01 17.97 42.39
N GLY A 193 35.77 18.95 41.86
CA GLY A 193 36.80 18.73 40.82
C GLY A 193 36.27 18.62 39.39
N ALA A 194 34.95 18.64 39.18
CA ALA A 194 34.32 18.67 37.87
C ALA A 194 33.95 20.12 37.47
N LYS A 195 34.13 20.44 36.19
CA LYS A 195 33.82 21.76 35.62
C LYS A 195 32.54 21.70 34.79
N LEU A 196 31.55 22.49 35.18
CA LEU A 196 30.38 22.85 34.40
C LEU A 196 30.71 24.05 33.52
N HIS A 197 30.38 23.93 32.24
CA HIS A 197 30.32 25.02 31.29
C HIS A 197 29.27 24.69 30.24
N HIS A 198 28.00 25.01 30.53
CA HIS A 198 26.88 24.50 29.73
C HIS A 198 25.70 25.49 29.76
N PRO A 199 24.91 25.64 28.67
CA PRO A 199 23.63 26.36 28.74
C PRO A 199 22.67 25.67 29.72
N LEU A 200 21.85 26.44 30.44
CA LEU A 200 20.83 25.91 31.34
C LEU A 200 19.47 25.67 30.67
N ILE A 201 19.23 26.35 29.55
CA ILE A 201 18.03 26.24 28.74
C ILE A 201 18.46 25.94 27.32
N SER A 202 17.82 25.01 26.62
CA SER A 202 18.05 24.77 25.20
C SER A 202 16.75 24.75 24.44
N VAL A 203 16.69 25.49 23.34
CA VAL A 203 15.54 25.47 22.43
C VAL A 203 15.95 24.76 21.13
N PRO A 204 15.31 23.65 20.76
CA PRO A 204 15.57 23.00 19.48
C PRO A 204 15.24 23.94 18.31
N VAL A 205 16.14 24.03 17.34
CA VAL A 205 15.96 24.88 16.16
C VAL A 205 16.12 24.09 14.87
N GLU A 206 15.48 24.57 13.81
CA GLU A 206 15.62 24.03 12.46
C GLU A 206 16.32 25.01 11.53
N ILE A 207 16.96 24.47 10.49
CA ILE A 207 17.67 25.23 9.47
C ILE A 207 16.92 25.06 8.16
N SER A 208 16.44 26.17 7.58
CA SER A 208 15.85 26.20 6.25
C SER A 208 16.67 27.09 5.32
N LEU A 209 16.44 26.93 4.01
CA LEU A 209 17.00 27.81 2.99
C LEU A 209 15.86 28.55 2.31
N SER A 210 15.96 29.88 2.25
CA SER A 210 15.01 30.70 1.53
C SER A 210 15.03 30.37 0.03
N GLU A 211 13.87 30.16 -0.58
CA GLU A 211 13.76 29.89 -2.02
C GLU A 211 14.16 31.11 -2.88
N HIS A 212 13.99 32.32 -2.32
CA HIS A 212 14.14 33.58 -3.06
C HIS A 212 15.54 34.17 -2.91
N SER A 213 16.01 34.32 -1.67
CA SER A 213 17.30 34.94 -1.38
C SER A 213 18.44 33.92 -1.26
N HIS A 214 18.11 32.63 -1.15
CA HIS A 214 19.05 31.57 -0.77
C HIS A 214 19.79 31.88 0.56
N ALA A 215 19.20 32.72 1.42
CA ALA A 215 19.69 32.90 2.78
C ALA A 215 19.37 31.65 3.62
N ILE A 216 20.27 31.34 4.56
CA ILE A 216 19.99 30.35 5.58
C ILE A 216 19.19 31.01 6.68
N GLU A 217 18.13 30.35 7.11
CA GLU A 217 17.23 30.83 8.15
C GLU A 217 17.16 29.78 9.27
N VAL A 218 17.29 30.21 10.52
CA VAL A 218 17.22 29.36 11.70
C VAL A 218 16.06 29.80 12.56
N ARG A 219 15.18 28.84 12.87
CA ARG A 219 13.91 29.08 13.59
C ARG A 219 13.74 28.13 14.77
N PRO A 220 13.07 28.56 15.86
CA PRO A 220 12.64 27.63 16.89
C PRO A 220 11.63 26.63 16.31
N ARG A 221 11.68 25.40 16.82
CA ARG A 221 10.70 24.37 16.48
C ARG A 221 9.42 24.59 17.27
N SER A 222 8.32 24.88 16.60
CA SER A 222 7.06 25.25 17.25
C SER A 222 6.46 24.17 18.16
N GLU A 223 6.74 22.89 17.89
CA GLU A 223 6.18 21.76 18.67
C GLU A 223 7.19 21.16 19.67
N ALA A 224 8.46 21.57 19.61
CA ALA A 224 9.48 21.02 20.49
C ALA A 224 9.49 21.78 21.82
N PRO A 225 9.32 21.09 22.97
CA PRO A 225 9.38 21.77 24.26
C PRO A 225 10.77 22.36 24.49
N VAL A 226 10.79 23.48 25.21
CA VAL A 226 12.02 24.08 25.71
C VAL A 226 12.67 23.09 26.68
N ALA A 227 13.91 22.70 26.41
CA ALA A 227 14.64 21.75 27.24
C ALA A 227 15.30 22.47 28.42
N ILE A 228 15.09 21.94 29.62
CA ILE A 228 15.74 22.40 30.85
C ILE A 228 16.95 21.49 31.14
N GLU A 229 18.16 22.04 30.96
CA GLU A 229 19.43 21.31 30.96
C GLU A 229 19.90 20.99 32.38
N SER A 230 19.22 20.02 32.97
CA SER A 230 19.39 19.59 34.35
C SER A 230 20.24 18.32 34.48
N GLY A 231 20.43 17.57 33.39
CA GLY A 231 21.32 16.41 33.35
C GLY A 231 22.75 16.72 33.83
N PRO A 232 23.38 17.85 33.40
CA PRO A 232 24.68 18.25 33.93
C PRO A 232 24.68 18.52 35.44
N MET A 233 23.57 19.00 36.02
CA MET A 233 23.46 19.21 37.47
C MET A 233 23.35 17.88 38.22
N ASP A 234 22.55 16.96 37.68
CA ASP A 234 22.39 15.61 38.24
C ASP A 234 23.75 14.87 38.27
N ALA A 235 24.55 15.01 37.19
CA ALA A 235 25.89 14.42 37.09
C ALA A 235 26.91 15.03 38.08
N LEU A 236 26.67 16.27 38.54
CA LEU A 236 27.44 16.93 39.61
C LEU A 236 26.91 16.61 41.02
N GLY A 237 25.90 15.73 41.14
CA GLY A 237 25.33 15.32 42.43
C GLY A 237 24.47 16.40 43.10
N VAL A 238 23.91 17.34 42.33
CA VAL A 238 23.11 18.45 42.88
C VAL A 238 21.70 17.98 43.20
N SER A 239 21.42 17.73 44.48
CA SER A 239 20.11 17.22 44.93
C SER A 239 18.91 18.14 44.62
N SER A 240 19.12 19.46 44.50
CA SER A 240 18.07 20.44 44.21
C SER A 240 17.81 20.66 42.71
N ALA A 241 18.48 19.91 41.82
CA ALA A 241 18.31 20.03 40.38
C ALA A 241 16.87 19.74 39.92
N GLU A 242 16.20 18.79 40.56
CA GLU A 242 14.81 18.46 40.26
C GLU A 242 13.83 19.57 40.64
N ASP A 243 14.05 20.22 41.79
CA ASP A 243 13.21 21.35 42.25
C ASP A 243 13.35 22.58 41.34
N TRP A 244 14.56 22.83 40.85
CA TRP A 244 14.80 23.86 39.83
C TRP A 244 14.06 23.51 38.54
N ARG A 245 14.27 22.30 38.01
CA ARG A 245 13.64 21.80 36.78
C ARG A 245 12.11 21.92 36.83
N ASN A 246 11.49 21.43 37.90
CA ASN A 246 10.04 21.48 38.07
C ASN A 246 9.50 22.91 38.17
N GLY A 247 10.27 23.84 38.73
CA GLY A 247 9.91 25.26 38.77
C GLY A 247 10.09 25.96 37.43
N ALA A 248 11.14 25.62 36.68
CA ALA A 248 11.40 26.12 35.34
C ALA A 248 10.32 25.66 34.36
N GLN A 249 9.93 24.38 34.42
CA GLN A 249 8.86 23.83 33.57
C GLN A 249 7.54 24.58 33.78
N ARG A 250 7.12 24.76 35.03
CA ARG A 250 5.91 25.53 35.38
C ARG A 250 5.94 26.97 34.87
N TYR A 251 7.13 27.59 34.83
CA TYR A 251 7.28 28.93 34.28
C TYR A 251 7.07 28.93 32.77
N PHE A 252 7.70 28.01 32.04
CA PHE A 252 7.56 27.91 30.59
C PHE A 252 6.16 27.49 30.14
N ASP A 253 5.51 26.57 30.86
CA ASP A 253 4.12 26.16 30.61
C ASP A 253 3.12 27.32 30.76
N GLY A 254 3.49 28.36 31.52
CA GLY A 254 2.67 29.55 31.75
C GLY A 254 3.02 30.75 30.86
N LEU A 255 3.98 30.63 29.94
CA LEU A 255 4.31 31.70 29.00
C LEU A 255 3.25 31.82 27.91
N GLU A 256 2.79 33.04 27.67
CA GLU A 256 1.91 33.39 26.54
C GLU A 256 2.73 34.03 25.41
N GLY A 257 2.24 33.96 24.16
CA GLY A 257 2.90 34.55 22.99
C GLY A 257 4.01 33.67 22.39
N ASP A 258 5.15 34.27 22.05
CA ASP A 258 6.28 33.63 21.34
C ASP A 258 7.07 32.60 22.20
N GLY A 259 6.65 32.37 23.45
CA GLY A 259 7.33 31.48 24.37
C GLY A 259 8.73 31.97 24.77
N VAL A 260 9.70 31.05 24.84
CA VAL A 260 11.09 31.36 25.22
C VAL A 260 11.86 31.88 24.02
N THR A 261 12.45 33.07 24.14
CA THR A 261 13.27 33.67 23.09
C THR A 261 14.56 34.28 23.63
N PRO A 262 15.72 34.06 22.99
CA PRO A 262 17.00 34.61 23.44
C PRO A 262 17.08 36.14 23.32
N PHE A 263 16.09 36.78 22.68
CA PHE A 263 16.06 38.22 22.44
C PHE A 263 15.15 38.99 23.40
N ALA A 264 14.45 38.30 24.30
CA ALA A 264 13.60 38.90 25.34
C ALA A 264 14.00 38.32 26.69
N THR A 265 14.74 39.11 27.49
CA THR A 265 15.32 38.69 28.76
C THR A 265 14.27 38.18 29.75
N GLU A 266 13.09 38.76 29.75
CA GLU A 266 11.93 38.34 30.54
C GLU A 266 11.48 36.90 30.27
N SER A 267 11.73 36.37 29.07
CA SER A 267 11.29 35.02 28.71
C SER A 267 12.11 33.90 29.37
N PHE A 268 13.32 34.20 29.85
CA PHE A 268 14.24 33.19 30.42
C PHE A 268 14.91 33.59 31.74
N ALA A 269 15.12 34.89 32.02
CA ALA A 269 15.86 35.33 33.20
C ALA A 269 15.26 34.86 34.54
N PRO A 270 13.93 34.78 34.74
CA PRO A 270 13.37 34.23 35.98
C PRO A 270 13.79 32.78 36.25
N VAL A 271 13.94 31.97 35.19
CA VAL A 271 14.40 30.57 35.29
C VAL A 271 15.89 30.51 35.64
N LEU A 272 16.71 31.37 35.03
CA LEU A 272 18.15 31.45 35.33
C LEU A 272 18.42 31.97 36.75
N ARG A 273 17.67 32.99 37.21
CA ARG A 273 17.72 33.49 38.60
C ARG A 273 17.30 32.41 39.59
N ARG A 274 16.26 31.64 39.27
CA ARG A 274 15.86 30.50 40.09
C ARG A 274 16.96 29.43 40.15
N ALA A 275 17.65 29.18 39.04
CA ALA A 275 18.76 28.22 39.01
C ALA A 275 19.84 28.60 40.03
N VAL A 276 20.33 29.84 39.98
CA VAL A 276 21.38 30.29 40.91
C VAL A 276 20.91 30.35 42.35
N ALA A 277 19.61 30.59 42.61
CA ALA A 277 19.07 30.62 43.97
C ALA A 277 18.83 29.23 44.59
N VAL A 278 18.60 28.20 43.77
CA VAL A 278 18.21 26.85 44.22
C VAL A 278 19.38 25.86 44.17
N LEU A 279 20.31 26.03 43.22
CA LEU A 279 21.38 25.07 42.96
C LEU A 279 22.65 25.34 43.80
N ASP A 280 22.93 26.61 44.14
CA ASP A 280 24.12 27.00 44.88
C ASP A 280 23.83 28.21 45.80
N PRO A 281 24.05 28.14 47.12
CA PRO A 281 23.82 29.27 48.03
C PRO A 281 24.58 30.55 47.66
N ASP A 282 25.77 30.41 47.09
CA ASP A 282 26.64 31.52 46.67
C ASP A 282 26.53 31.81 45.16
N GLY A 283 25.53 31.23 44.50
CA GLY A 283 25.28 31.37 43.08
C GLY A 283 24.87 32.78 42.70
N ALA A 284 25.27 33.23 41.51
CA ALA A 284 24.88 34.56 41.02
C ALA A 284 24.54 34.59 39.53
N TYR A 285 23.50 35.36 39.22
CA TYR A 285 23.12 35.72 37.86
C TYR A 285 23.86 37.00 37.47
N LEU A 286 24.81 36.89 36.55
CA LEU A 286 25.77 37.96 36.23
C LEU A 286 25.15 39.27 35.73
N PRO A 287 24.06 39.26 34.93
CA PRO A 287 23.43 40.51 34.50
C PRO A 287 22.94 41.37 35.66
N ASP A 288 22.52 40.76 36.78
CA ASP A 288 22.11 41.52 37.99
C ASP A 288 23.32 42.16 38.71
N LEU A 289 24.54 41.68 38.43
CA LEU A 289 25.81 42.23 38.93
C LEU A 289 26.46 43.22 37.95
N GLY A 290 25.90 43.41 36.75
CA GLY A 290 26.52 44.20 35.69
C GLY A 290 27.72 43.52 35.03
N GLU A 291 27.91 42.22 35.26
CA GLU A 291 28.98 41.42 34.66
C GLU A 291 28.47 40.67 33.43
N ARG A 292 29.32 40.50 32.41
CA ARG A 292 28.95 39.82 31.16
C ARG A 292 29.56 38.43 30.98
N ARG A 293 30.64 38.12 31.67
CA ARG A 293 31.35 36.84 31.52
C ARG A 293 31.63 36.24 32.89
N PRO A 294 31.21 34.99 33.10
CA PRO A 294 31.54 34.32 34.35
C PRO A 294 33.06 34.12 34.43
N PRO A 295 33.70 34.47 35.55
CA PRO A 295 35.00 33.90 35.87
C PRO A 295 34.82 32.42 36.19
N VAL A 296 35.81 31.59 35.84
CA VAL A 296 35.84 30.20 36.29
C VAL A 296 36.09 30.19 37.80
N GLY A 297 35.24 29.52 38.56
CA GLY A 297 35.36 29.43 40.01
C GLY A 297 34.45 28.38 40.63
N ASP A 298 34.46 28.33 41.96
CA ASP A 298 33.78 27.30 42.76
C ASP A 298 32.31 27.63 43.06
N THR A 299 31.86 28.84 42.71
CA THR A 299 30.46 29.28 42.81
C THR A 299 29.77 29.21 41.46
N LEU A 300 28.50 28.85 41.43
CA LEU A 300 27.68 28.83 40.21
C LEU A 300 27.47 30.25 39.67
N ARG A 301 27.93 30.52 38.46
CA ARG A 301 27.72 31.79 37.77
C ARG A 301 27.00 31.55 36.45
N VAL A 302 25.92 32.31 36.21
CA VAL A 302 25.09 32.14 35.01
C VAL A 302 24.95 33.49 34.31
N ASP A 303 25.26 33.55 33.03
CA ASP A 303 25.03 34.73 32.18
C ASP A 303 23.68 34.67 31.43
N ASP A 304 23.40 35.65 30.57
CA ASP A 304 22.22 35.72 29.69
C ASP A 304 22.56 35.49 28.20
N ARG A 305 23.77 35.02 27.91
CA ARG A 305 24.23 34.85 26.54
C ARG A 305 23.65 33.57 25.96
N TRP A 306 23.73 33.47 24.63
CA TRP A 306 23.28 32.30 23.91
C TRP A 306 24.34 31.74 22.96
N VAL A 307 24.19 30.46 22.64
CA VAL A 307 25.08 29.69 21.78
C VAL A 307 24.26 28.78 20.86
N LEU A 308 24.60 28.77 19.58
CA LEU A 308 24.14 27.73 18.66
C LEU A 308 25.07 26.52 18.78
N LEU A 309 24.48 25.35 18.99
CA LEU A 309 25.19 24.14 19.33
C LEU A 309 24.62 22.93 18.59
N GLU A 310 25.45 22.26 17.81
CA GLU A 310 25.18 20.91 17.31
C GLU A 310 25.50 19.89 18.40
N ARG A 311 24.53 19.03 18.70
CA ARG A 311 24.69 17.94 19.67
C ARG A 311 23.99 16.69 19.18
N THR A 312 24.34 15.55 19.77
CA THR A 312 23.55 14.32 19.60
C THR A 312 22.18 14.55 20.23
N ARG A 313 21.11 14.23 19.51
CA ARG A 313 19.73 14.39 19.97
C ARG A 313 19.60 13.67 21.31
N GLN A 314 19.41 14.46 22.36
CA GLN A 314 19.09 13.88 23.65
C GLN A 314 17.69 13.28 23.52
N GLY A 315 17.45 12.11 24.10
CA GLY A 315 16.14 11.49 24.09
C GLY A 315 15.09 12.27 24.89
N THR A 316 15.19 13.59 25.06
CA THR A 316 14.32 14.43 25.88
C THR A 316 12.85 14.14 25.61
N GLN A 317 12.42 14.10 24.35
CA GLN A 317 11.05 13.74 24.01
C GLN A 317 10.66 12.34 24.49
N LEU A 318 11.51 11.33 24.24
CA LEU A 318 11.26 9.97 24.72
C LEU A 318 11.18 9.94 26.26
N MET A 319 12.07 10.66 26.94
CA MET A 319 12.11 10.74 28.40
C MET A 319 10.88 11.46 28.96
N ASP A 320 10.39 12.49 28.29
CA ASP A 320 9.16 13.19 28.64
C ASP A 320 7.92 12.31 28.38
N ASP A 321 7.89 11.58 27.25
CA ASP A 321 6.84 10.62 26.91
C ASP A 321 6.80 9.46 27.92
N LEU A 322 7.96 8.92 28.32
CA LEU A 322 8.07 7.89 29.35
C LEU A 322 7.59 8.40 30.71
N ARG A 323 7.92 9.65 31.08
CA ARG A 323 7.42 10.28 32.31
C ARG A 323 5.91 10.51 32.27
N SER A 324 5.38 10.97 31.15
CA SER A 324 3.93 11.13 30.93
C SER A 324 3.21 9.79 31.03
N LEU A 325 3.72 8.76 30.36
CA LEU A 325 3.20 7.39 30.42
C LEU A 325 3.24 6.85 31.85
N ARG A 326 4.34 7.06 32.58
CA ARG A 326 4.47 6.69 33.99
C ARG A 326 3.41 7.37 34.85
N GLY A 327 3.17 8.66 34.67
CA GLY A 327 2.12 9.40 35.37
C GLY A 327 0.73 8.84 35.11
N GLN A 328 0.41 8.52 33.85
CA GLN A 328 -0.87 7.92 33.47
C GLN A 328 -1.05 6.51 34.04
N VAL A 329 -0.02 5.67 33.96
CA VAL A 329 -0.06 4.28 34.49
C VAL A 329 -0.17 4.28 36.01
N SER A 330 0.55 5.16 36.69
CA SER A 330 0.54 5.26 38.15
C SER A 330 -0.79 5.78 38.71
N ALA A 331 -1.57 6.49 37.90
CA ALA A 331 -2.90 6.97 38.25
C ALA A 331 -4.00 5.91 38.09
N LEU A 332 -3.71 4.73 37.54
CA LEU A 332 -4.69 3.67 37.37
C LEU A 332 -4.88 2.88 38.68
N ASP A 333 -6.13 2.60 39.03
CA ASP A 333 -6.48 1.76 40.18
C ASP A 333 -6.51 0.25 39.85
N ASP A 334 -6.72 -0.09 38.57
CA ASP A 334 -6.84 -1.49 38.11
C ASP A 334 -6.10 -1.74 36.78
N VAL A 335 -5.28 -2.79 36.74
CA VAL A 335 -4.62 -3.34 35.56
C VAL A 335 -5.60 -3.61 34.43
N SER A 336 -6.86 -3.99 34.70
CA SER A 336 -7.85 -4.24 33.64
C SER A 336 -8.16 -3.01 32.79
N ALA A 337 -7.86 -1.81 33.27
CA ALA A 337 -7.98 -0.57 32.49
C ALA A 337 -6.89 -0.43 31.42
N LEU A 338 -5.79 -1.19 31.52
CA LEU A 338 -4.75 -1.19 30.51
C LEU A 338 -5.23 -1.91 29.23
N PRO A 339 -4.83 -1.42 28.04
CA PRO A 339 -5.07 -2.12 26.78
C PRO A 339 -4.54 -3.55 26.82
N ALA A 340 -5.28 -4.50 26.24
CA ALA A 340 -4.92 -5.92 26.26
C ALA A 340 -3.49 -6.20 25.74
N ALA A 341 -3.02 -5.43 24.75
CA ALA A 341 -1.67 -5.55 24.21
C ALA A 341 -0.58 -5.15 25.24
N VAL A 342 -0.85 -4.15 26.07
CA VAL A 342 0.08 -3.70 27.13
C VAL A 342 0.06 -4.69 28.29
N ARG A 343 -1.12 -5.21 28.65
CA ARG A 343 -1.25 -6.25 29.68
C ARG A 343 -0.48 -7.53 29.34
N ALA A 344 -0.49 -7.92 28.07
CA ALA A 344 0.25 -9.09 27.59
C ALA A 344 1.78 -9.01 27.83
N LEU A 345 2.35 -7.81 28.06
CA LEU A 345 3.77 -7.62 28.39
C LEU A 345 4.09 -7.95 29.86
N ILE A 346 3.10 -7.89 30.76
CA ILE A 346 3.28 -8.05 32.21
C ILE A 346 2.59 -9.29 32.78
N GLU A 347 1.67 -9.89 32.02
CA GLU A 347 1.00 -11.15 32.32
C GLU A 347 1.90 -12.34 31.94
N SER A 348 1.86 -13.39 32.75
CA SER A 348 2.59 -14.62 32.44
C SER A 348 1.99 -15.30 31.21
N PRO A 349 2.81 -15.85 30.30
CA PRO A 349 2.31 -16.57 29.14
C PRO A 349 1.49 -17.80 29.58
N THR A 350 0.44 -18.10 28.82
CA THR A 350 -0.43 -19.26 29.09
C THR A 350 0.28 -20.56 28.73
N ASP A 351 0.27 -21.54 29.64
CA ASP A 351 0.89 -22.87 29.41
C ASP A 351 0.04 -23.80 28.50
N ALA A 352 -1.18 -23.40 28.17
CA ALA A 352 -2.12 -24.18 27.38
C ALA A 352 -2.29 -23.60 25.96
N ALA A 353 -2.06 -24.44 24.95
CA ALA A 353 -2.42 -24.12 23.57
C ALA A 353 -3.94 -24.21 23.41
N VAL A 354 -4.61 -23.06 23.28
CA VAL A 354 -6.04 -23.00 22.96
C VAL A 354 -6.20 -23.03 21.45
N ALA A 355 -6.98 -23.98 20.94
CA ALA A 355 -7.43 -23.96 19.55
C ALA A 355 -8.45 -22.82 19.39
N GLU A 356 -8.00 -21.69 18.83
CA GLU A 356 -8.85 -20.53 18.61
C GLU A 356 -9.66 -20.70 17.31
N ALA A 357 -10.98 -20.47 17.40
CA ALA A 357 -11.83 -20.40 16.24
C ALA A 357 -11.65 -19.05 15.56
N TYR A 358 -11.00 -19.03 14.40
CA TYR A 358 -10.85 -17.82 13.61
C TYR A 358 -12.14 -17.46 12.87
N PRO A 359 -12.45 -16.17 12.73
CA PRO A 359 -13.60 -15.76 11.94
C PRO A 359 -13.41 -16.14 10.47
N ALA A 360 -14.48 -16.59 9.84
CA ALA A 360 -14.54 -16.72 8.40
C ALA A 360 -14.52 -15.32 7.79
N LEU A 361 -13.57 -15.08 6.88
CA LEU A 361 -13.45 -13.83 6.13
C LEU A 361 -13.86 -14.08 4.68
N ARG A 362 -14.44 -13.10 4.03
CA ARG A 362 -14.71 -13.12 2.58
C ARG A 362 -14.14 -11.87 1.94
N GLY A 363 -13.70 -11.97 0.69
CA GLY A 363 -13.09 -10.84 -0.03
C GLY A 363 -13.07 -11.06 -1.53
N VAL A 364 -12.30 -10.22 -2.23
CA VAL A 364 -12.21 -10.22 -3.70
C VAL A 364 -11.54 -11.48 -4.26
N SER A 365 -10.86 -12.26 -3.42
CA SER A 365 -10.19 -13.51 -3.81
C SER A 365 -10.54 -14.62 -2.84
N THR A 366 -10.90 -15.78 -3.39
CA THR A 366 -11.22 -16.99 -2.64
C THR A 366 -9.96 -17.83 -2.43
N ILE A 367 -9.55 -18.00 -1.17
CA ILE A 367 -8.43 -18.85 -0.74
C ILE A 367 -9.00 -20.04 0.03
N PRO A 368 -8.87 -21.28 -0.50
CA PRO A 368 -9.41 -22.48 0.13
C PRO A 368 -8.97 -22.63 1.60
N GLY A 369 -9.95 -22.84 2.47
CA GLY A 369 -9.75 -23.08 3.90
C GLY A 369 -9.41 -21.84 4.75
N VAL A 370 -9.37 -20.64 4.15
CA VAL A 370 -9.07 -19.39 4.89
C VAL A 370 -10.10 -18.30 4.63
N THR A 371 -10.53 -18.14 3.38
CA THR A 371 -11.70 -17.30 3.07
C THR A 371 -12.90 -18.16 2.73
N SER A 372 -14.10 -17.70 3.06
CA SER A 372 -15.34 -18.33 2.62
C SER A 372 -15.51 -18.18 1.11
N SER A 373 -15.88 -19.28 0.45
CA SER A 373 -16.30 -19.35 -0.95
C SER A 373 -17.81 -19.38 -1.13
N ASP A 374 -18.58 -19.57 -0.04
CA ASP A 374 -20.04 -19.65 -0.05
C ASP A 374 -20.73 -18.29 0.14
N GLY A 375 -19.93 -17.22 0.30
CA GLY A 375 -20.39 -15.86 0.52
C GLY A 375 -20.70 -15.53 1.98
N SER A 376 -20.45 -16.45 2.91
CA SER A 376 -20.54 -16.22 4.35
C SER A 376 -19.28 -15.55 4.93
N GLY A 377 -19.34 -15.09 6.19
CA GLY A 377 -18.20 -14.47 6.87
C GLY A 377 -18.13 -12.95 6.75
N SER A 378 -17.18 -12.35 7.46
CA SER A 378 -16.98 -10.89 7.52
C SER A 378 -16.12 -10.37 6.38
N ASP A 379 -16.37 -9.13 5.95
CA ASP A 379 -15.69 -8.54 4.79
C ASP A 379 -14.22 -8.20 5.05
N LEU A 380 -13.37 -8.58 4.10
CA LEU A 380 -11.95 -8.26 4.07
C LEU A 380 -11.69 -7.11 3.10
N PHE A 381 -11.54 -5.90 3.63
CA PHE A 381 -11.27 -4.68 2.85
C PHE A 381 -9.80 -4.51 2.46
N PHE A 382 -9.26 -5.44 1.67
CA PHE A 382 -7.90 -5.35 1.12
C PHE A 382 -7.91 -4.73 -0.29
N PRO A 383 -7.29 -3.54 -0.50
CA PRO A 383 -7.25 -2.88 -1.80
C PRO A 383 -6.24 -3.50 -2.79
N LYS A 384 -5.35 -4.39 -2.33
CA LYS A 384 -4.32 -5.04 -3.15
C LYS A 384 -4.44 -6.56 -3.08
N PRO A 385 -3.95 -7.30 -4.11
CA PRO A 385 -3.89 -8.76 -4.07
C PRO A 385 -3.23 -9.27 -2.80
N PHE A 386 -3.74 -10.39 -2.28
CA PHE A 386 -3.31 -10.96 -1.02
C PHE A 386 -3.16 -12.48 -1.06
N ASN A 387 -2.39 -13.02 -0.13
CA ASN A 387 -2.16 -14.46 0.04
C ASN A 387 -2.76 -14.96 1.36
N ARG A 388 -2.65 -16.27 1.58
CA ARG A 388 -3.21 -16.96 2.75
C ARG A 388 -2.66 -16.38 4.06
N GLU A 389 -1.35 -16.13 4.12
CA GLU A 389 -0.66 -15.64 5.31
C GLU A 389 -1.14 -14.24 5.69
N GLN A 390 -1.41 -13.36 4.71
CA GLN A 390 -1.93 -12.01 4.97
C GLN A 390 -3.35 -12.04 5.54
N VAL A 391 -4.20 -12.98 5.12
CA VAL A 391 -5.54 -13.15 5.71
C VAL A 391 -5.46 -13.69 7.13
N GLU A 392 -4.54 -14.64 7.38
CA GLU A 392 -4.32 -15.20 8.71
C GLU A 392 -3.88 -14.13 9.73
N VAL A 393 -3.15 -13.09 9.29
CA VAL A 393 -2.82 -11.96 10.16
C VAL A 393 -4.08 -11.27 10.70
N ILE A 394 -5.09 -11.01 9.86
CA ILE A 394 -6.36 -10.40 10.29
C ILE A 394 -7.15 -11.35 11.19
N GLN A 395 -7.19 -12.64 10.86
CA GLN A 395 -7.83 -13.65 11.71
C GLN A 395 -7.23 -13.71 13.10
N ARG A 396 -5.89 -13.71 13.21
CA ARG A 396 -5.19 -13.68 14.48
C ARG A 396 -5.38 -12.36 15.22
N LEU A 397 -5.36 -11.21 14.53
CA LEU A 397 -5.62 -9.91 15.17
C LEU A 397 -7.08 -9.71 15.61
N SER A 398 -8.03 -10.48 15.06
CA SER A 398 -9.43 -10.46 15.50
C SER A 398 -9.66 -11.17 16.83
N THR A 399 -8.75 -12.08 17.20
CA THR A 399 -8.83 -12.92 18.41
C THR A 399 -7.77 -12.57 19.45
N ARG A 400 -6.61 -12.06 19.00
CA ARG A 400 -5.45 -11.75 19.85
C ARG A 400 -5.16 -10.26 19.87
N ALA A 401 -4.56 -9.82 20.97
CA ALA A 401 -4.15 -8.43 21.15
C ALA A 401 -2.93 -8.00 20.29
N GLY A 402 -2.18 -8.96 19.74
CA GLY A 402 -1.00 -8.66 18.92
C GLY A 402 -0.53 -9.86 18.11
N VAL A 403 0.13 -9.58 16.98
CA VAL A 403 0.69 -10.57 16.05
C VAL A 403 2.05 -10.10 15.58
N VAL A 404 3.04 -11.01 15.61
CA VAL A 404 4.36 -10.78 15.01
C VAL A 404 4.39 -11.41 13.63
N VAL A 405 4.68 -10.60 12.61
CA VAL A 405 4.76 -11.04 11.21
C VAL A 405 6.22 -10.98 10.75
N GLN A 406 6.78 -12.13 10.43
CA GLN A 406 8.14 -12.24 9.88
C GLN A 406 8.06 -12.67 8.41
N GLY A 407 8.82 -11.99 7.55
CA GLY A 407 8.91 -12.32 6.13
C GLY A 407 10.32 -12.07 5.57
N PRO A 408 10.77 -12.86 4.58
CA PRO A 408 12.00 -12.58 3.84
C PRO A 408 11.95 -11.20 3.14
N PRO A 409 13.10 -10.56 2.84
CA PRO A 409 13.11 -9.33 2.06
C PRO A 409 12.43 -9.52 0.69
N GLY A 410 11.69 -8.51 0.21
CA GLY A 410 10.97 -8.56 -1.07
C GLY A 410 9.59 -9.23 -1.06
N THR A 411 9.15 -9.84 0.04
CA THR A 411 7.87 -10.59 0.13
C THR A 411 6.63 -9.71 0.35
N GLY A 412 6.66 -8.45 -0.12
CA GLY A 412 5.48 -7.58 -0.09
C GLY A 412 5.06 -7.08 1.30
N LYS A 413 5.96 -7.00 2.29
CA LYS A 413 5.65 -6.46 3.64
C LYS A 413 4.92 -5.12 3.62
N THR A 414 5.38 -4.18 2.79
CA THR A 414 4.73 -2.87 2.65
C THR A 414 3.31 -2.98 2.07
N HIS A 415 3.07 -3.95 1.17
CA HIS A 415 1.72 -4.24 0.68
C HIS A 415 0.84 -4.85 1.78
N THR A 416 1.38 -5.76 2.58
CA THR A 416 0.68 -6.33 3.76
C THR A 416 0.24 -5.22 4.71
N ILE A 417 1.14 -4.28 5.05
CA ILE A 417 0.83 -3.17 5.97
C ILE A 417 -0.26 -2.28 5.37
N ALA A 418 -0.18 -1.93 4.08
CA ALA A 418 -1.21 -1.11 3.42
C ALA A 418 -2.60 -1.78 3.43
N ASN A 419 -2.64 -3.10 3.21
CA ASN A 419 -3.87 -3.89 3.28
C ASN A 419 -4.47 -3.89 4.69
N ILE A 420 -3.64 -4.11 5.72
CA ILE A 420 -4.07 -4.09 7.13
C ILE A 420 -4.60 -2.70 7.53
N ILE A 421 -3.88 -1.63 7.17
CA ILE A 421 -4.32 -0.25 7.44
C ILE A 421 -5.68 0.01 6.79
N SER A 422 -5.82 -0.34 5.51
CA SER A 422 -7.07 -0.12 4.77
C SER A 422 -8.24 -0.91 5.37
N HIS A 423 -7.99 -2.15 5.82
CA HIS A 423 -8.99 -2.95 6.52
C HIS A 423 -9.49 -2.28 7.80
N TYR A 424 -8.60 -1.83 8.67
CA TYR A 424 -8.99 -1.21 9.93
C TYR A 424 -9.61 0.18 9.75
N LEU A 425 -9.14 0.97 8.78
CA LEU A 425 -9.75 2.25 8.45
C LEU A 425 -11.18 2.07 7.90
N ALA A 426 -11.42 1.05 7.07
CA ALA A 426 -12.77 0.72 6.59
C ALA A 426 -13.72 0.33 7.73
N LEU A 427 -13.19 -0.29 8.80
CA LEU A 427 -13.93 -0.59 10.03
C LEU A 427 -14.06 0.61 10.99
N GLY A 428 -13.64 1.81 10.58
CA GLY A 428 -13.69 3.03 11.39
C GLY A 428 -12.70 3.05 12.56
N LYS A 429 -11.66 2.21 12.53
CA LYS A 429 -10.61 2.19 13.56
C LYS A 429 -9.53 3.22 13.24
N ARG A 430 -8.84 3.69 14.28
CA ARG A 430 -7.64 4.54 14.16
C ARG A 430 -6.40 3.65 14.15
N VAL A 431 -5.43 3.95 13.29
CA VAL A 431 -4.21 3.16 13.14
C VAL A 431 -3.00 4.08 13.30
N LEU A 432 -2.12 3.75 14.24
CA LEU A 432 -0.80 4.39 14.37
C LEU A 432 0.25 3.50 13.71
N VAL A 433 1.10 4.07 12.87
CA VAL A 433 2.18 3.36 12.20
C VAL A 433 3.51 3.97 12.61
N THR A 434 4.40 3.15 13.15
CA THR A 434 5.73 3.56 13.60
C THR A 434 6.82 2.83 12.82
N SER A 435 7.93 3.51 12.53
CA SER A 435 9.12 2.94 11.87
C SER A 435 10.37 3.56 12.49
N GLN A 436 11.46 2.79 12.57
CA GLN A 436 12.75 3.29 13.05
C GLN A 436 13.33 4.39 12.14
N LYS A 437 13.01 4.36 10.84
CA LYS A 437 13.46 5.34 9.85
C LYS A 437 12.28 5.93 9.07
N ALA A 438 12.41 7.17 8.60
CA ALA A 438 11.36 7.88 7.86
C ALA A 438 11.06 7.33 6.44
N PRO A 439 12.04 6.92 5.60
CA PRO A 439 11.77 6.54 4.20
C PRO A 439 10.72 5.43 3.99
N PRO A 440 10.67 4.34 4.81
CA PRO A 440 9.62 3.33 4.71
C PRO A 440 8.19 3.87 4.82
N LEU A 441 7.98 4.94 5.58
CA LEU A 441 6.64 5.53 5.80
C LEU A 441 6.17 6.33 4.58
N LYS A 442 7.09 7.00 3.87
CA LYS A 442 6.78 7.67 2.60
C LYS A 442 6.28 6.67 1.57
N VAL A 443 7.02 5.57 1.40
CA VAL A 443 6.65 4.48 0.49
C VAL A 443 5.32 3.86 0.89
N LEU A 444 5.08 3.68 2.19
CA LEU A 444 3.80 3.15 2.68
C LEU A 444 2.62 4.05 2.33
N ARG A 445 2.75 5.38 2.50
CA ARG A 445 1.71 6.36 2.13
C ARG A 445 1.33 6.26 0.66
N GLU A 446 2.31 6.11 -0.23
CA GLU A 446 2.07 5.92 -1.66
C GLU A 446 1.31 4.62 -1.99
N LYS A 447 1.46 3.58 -1.16
CA LYS A 447 0.73 2.31 -1.34
C LYS A 447 -0.74 2.39 -0.90
N LEU A 448 -1.11 3.36 -0.07
CA LEU A 448 -2.52 3.58 0.33
C LEU A 448 -3.36 4.10 -0.85
N PRO A 449 -4.66 3.76 -0.89
CA PRO A 449 -5.58 4.30 -1.89
C PRO A 449 -5.63 5.82 -1.85
N GLU A 450 -5.71 6.48 -3.02
CA GLU A 450 -5.70 7.95 -3.13
C GLU A 450 -6.76 8.62 -2.25
N ALA A 451 -7.96 8.03 -2.17
CA ALA A 451 -9.05 8.54 -1.35
C ALA A 451 -8.78 8.52 0.17
N VAL A 452 -7.81 7.72 0.62
CA VAL A 452 -7.46 7.52 2.04
C VAL A 452 -6.14 8.23 2.40
N ARG A 453 -5.28 8.52 1.42
CA ARG A 453 -3.99 9.20 1.65
C ARG A 453 -4.09 10.50 2.45
N PRO A 454 -5.09 11.39 2.24
CA PRO A 454 -5.23 12.60 3.05
C PRO A 454 -5.51 12.34 4.54
N LEU A 455 -5.95 11.12 4.90
CA LEU A 455 -6.15 10.74 6.30
C LEU A 455 -4.88 10.22 6.97
N ALA A 456 -3.80 10.02 6.20
CA ALA A 456 -2.52 9.50 6.68
C ALA A 456 -1.52 10.64 6.91
N VAL A 457 -1.45 11.10 8.16
CA VAL A 457 -0.51 12.13 8.62
C VAL A 457 0.81 11.46 9.05
N SER A 458 1.95 12.04 8.66
CA SER A 458 3.29 11.57 9.04
C SER A 458 3.97 12.61 9.93
N LEU A 459 4.28 12.25 11.17
CA LEU A 459 4.84 13.15 12.22
C LEU A 459 6.37 13.09 12.33
N LEU A 460 7.10 12.73 11.26
CA LEU A 460 8.54 12.42 11.33
C LEU A 460 9.44 13.28 10.44
N GLU A 461 8.89 14.22 9.68
CA GLU A 461 9.70 15.17 8.90
C GLU A 461 10.04 16.39 9.75
N SER A 462 11.05 17.16 9.32
CA SER A 462 11.27 18.54 9.82
C SER A 462 9.92 19.25 9.92
N ASP A 463 9.66 19.83 11.09
CA ASP A 463 8.32 20.23 11.55
C ASP A 463 7.53 20.93 10.45
N ARG A 464 8.13 21.80 9.64
CA ARG A 464 7.46 22.51 8.54
C ARG A 464 6.82 21.64 7.44
N ASP A 465 7.51 20.62 6.92
CA ASP A 465 6.96 19.78 5.84
C ASP A 465 5.86 18.85 6.37
N GLY A 466 6.07 18.31 7.57
CA GLY A 466 5.07 17.53 8.29
C GLY A 466 3.84 18.36 8.66
N LEU A 467 4.03 19.60 9.13
CA LEU A 467 2.97 20.53 9.51
C LEU A 467 2.19 21.02 8.29
N LYS A 468 2.87 21.32 7.18
CA LYS A 468 2.21 21.67 5.92
C LYS A 468 1.36 20.50 5.42
N GLN A 469 1.90 19.28 5.43
CA GLN A 469 1.13 18.09 5.08
C GLN A 469 -0.06 17.88 6.03
N PHE A 470 0.13 18.14 7.32
CA PHE A 470 -0.94 18.07 8.32
C PHE A 470 -2.02 19.12 8.05
N GLN A 471 -1.66 20.37 7.80
CA GLN A 471 -2.58 21.46 7.43
C GLN A 471 -3.36 21.11 6.17
N GLU A 472 -2.69 20.68 5.09
CA GLU A 472 -3.34 20.22 3.87
C GLU A 472 -4.34 19.09 4.13
N SER A 473 -3.97 18.13 5.00
CA SER A 473 -4.85 17.04 5.40
C SER A 473 -6.06 17.53 6.19
N VAL A 474 -5.87 18.46 7.13
CA VAL A 474 -6.94 19.08 7.92
C VAL A 474 -7.89 19.87 7.02
N ASP A 475 -7.38 20.65 6.07
CA ASP A 475 -8.20 21.41 5.13
C ASP A 475 -9.05 20.50 4.26
N ILE A 476 -8.46 19.43 3.72
CA ILE A 476 -9.19 18.41 2.95
C ILE A 476 -10.28 17.75 3.79
N ILE A 477 -9.96 17.39 5.03
CA ILE A 477 -10.92 16.75 5.95
C ILE A 477 -12.04 17.73 6.30
N ALA A 478 -11.72 18.99 6.62
CA ALA A 478 -12.67 20.02 6.99
C ALA A 478 -13.63 20.34 5.85
N ASP A 479 -13.12 20.56 4.63
CA ASP A 479 -13.93 20.76 3.42
C ASP A 479 -14.86 19.56 3.19
N ARG A 480 -14.33 18.34 3.33
CA ARG A 480 -15.13 17.11 3.16
C ARG A 480 -16.22 16.98 4.22
N VAL A 481 -15.93 17.28 5.49
CA VAL A 481 -16.92 17.26 6.58
C VAL A 481 -18.02 18.30 6.33
N GLN A 482 -17.67 19.51 5.90
CA GLN A 482 -18.64 20.56 5.59
C GLN A 482 -19.55 20.21 4.41
N ARG A 483 -19.01 19.56 3.38
CA ARG A 483 -19.79 19.14 2.19
C ARG A 483 -20.60 17.87 2.42
N THR A 484 -20.20 17.02 3.35
CA THR A 484 -20.84 15.71 3.55
C THR A 484 -22.18 15.88 4.26
N ARG A 485 -23.26 15.45 3.59
CA ARG A 485 -24.59 15.32 4.20
C ARG A 485 -24.72 13.92 4.80
N PRO A 486 -24.87 13.77 6.13
CA PRO A 486 -24.87 12.46 6.77
C PRO A 486 -25.93 11.50 6.23
N ALA A 487 -27.13 11.99 5.93
CA ALA A 487 -28.22 11.18 5.39
C ALA A 487 -27.92 10.64 3.97
N ASP A 488 -27.28 11.45 3.12
CA ASP A 488 -26.92 11.06 1.77
C ASP A 488 -25.77 10.04 1.79
N ALA A 489 -24.77 10.28 2.64
CA ALA A 489 -23.66 9.35 2.86
C ALA A 489 -24.17 8.00 3.40
N ALA A 490 -25.08 8.00 4.37
CA ALA A 490 -25.67 6.77 4.90
C ALA A 490 -26.44 5.97 3.83
N ARG A 491 -27.21 6.65 2.97
CA ARG A 491 -27.89 6.00 1.83
C ARG A 491 -26.89 5.42 0.83
N GLN A 492 -25.81 6.14 0.54
CA GLN A 492 -24.77 5.67 -0.36
C GLN A 492 -24.03 4.45 0.20
N ILE A 493 -23.71 4.45 1.50
CA ILE A 493 -23.10 3.31 2.20
C ILE A 493 -24.00 2.09 2.08
N ALA A 494 -25.29 2.22 2.43
CA ALA A 494 -26.24 1.11 2.34
C ALA A 494 -26.38 0.56 0.90
N ALA A 495 -26.36 1.42 -0.12
CA ALA A 495 -26.40 1.01 -1.51
C ALA A 495 -25.12 0.27 -1.94
N LEU A 496 -23.95 0.72 -1.47
CA LEU A 496 -22.67 0.07 -1.74
C LEU A 496 -22.57 -1.28 -1.02
N ASP A 497 -23.00 -1.38 0.23
CA ASP A 497 -23.04 -2.64 0.98
C ASP A 497 -23.93 -3.66 0.29
N ALA A 498 -25.13 -3.26 -0.14
CA ALA A 498 -26.02 -4.13 -0.91
C ALA A 498 -25.39 -4.61 -2.23
N ARG A 499 -24.60 -3.75 -2.88
CA ARG A 499 -23.85 -4.10 -4.10
C ARG A 499 -22.70 -5.06 -3.81
N VAL A 500 -21.95 -4.86 -2.73
CA VAL A 500 -20.88 -5.76 -2.28
C VAL A 500 -21.46 -7.14 -2.00
N GLU A 501 -22.56 -7.23 -1.28
CA GLU A 501 -23.28 -8.48 -1.02
C GLU A 501 -23.72 -9.19 -2.31
N ALA A 502 -24.27 -8.44 -3.27
CA ALA A 502 -24.68 -9.01 -4.56
C ALA A 502 -23.47 -9.54 -5.35
N LEU A 503 -22.35 -8.82 -5.35
CA LEU A 503 -21.12 -9.25 -6.02
C LEU A 503 -20.51 -10.48 -5.35
N HIS A 504 -20.45 -10.55 -4.02
CA HIS A 504 -19.97 -11.74 -3.31
C HIS A 504 -20.84 -12.96 -3.58
N ARG A 505 -22.17 -12.81 -3.61
CA ARG A 505 -23.06 -13.90 -4.03
C ARG A 505 -22.81 -14.35 -5.47
N GLY A 506 -22.59 -13.40 -6.38
CA GLY A 506 -22.24 -13.69 -7.77
C GLY A 506 -20.93 -14.46 -7.88
N LEU A 507 -19.90 -14.03 -7.16
CA LEU A 507 -18.59 -14.69 -7.11
C LEU A 507 -18.73 -16.13 -6.58
N ALA A 508 -19.47 -16.33 -5.49
CA ALA A 508 -19.71 -17.66 -4.92
C ALA A 508 -20.45 -18.61 -5.88
N VAL A 509 -21.30 -18.09 -6.79
CA VAL A 509 -21.94 -18.89 -7.84
C VAL A 509 -20.94 -19.26 -8.93
N ILE A 510 -20.13 -18.29 -9.37
CA ILE A 510 -19.11 -18.51 -10.41
C ILE A 510 -18.05 -19.51 -9.92
N ASP A 511 -17.55 -19.36 -8.70
CA ASP A 511 -16.57 -20.28 -8.10
C ASP A 511 -17.13 -21.72 -8.06
N ARG A 512 -18.40 -21.88 -7.67
CA ARG A 512 -19.07 -23.20 -7.72
C ARG A 512 -19.16 -23.77 -9.13
N GLN A 513 -19.50 -22.95 -10.12
CA GLN A 513 -19.54 -23.40 -11.52
C GLN A 513 -18.16 -23.83 -12.03
N ILE A 514 -17.10 -23.09 -11.66
CA ILE A 514 -15.72 -23.44 -12.00
C ILE A 514 -15.32 -24.77 -11.34
N ASP A 515 -15.65 -24.96 -10.06
CA ASP A 515 -15.39 -26.20 -9.34
C ASP A 515 -16.16 -27.38 -9.96
N ASP A 516 -17.40 -27.18 -10.38
CA ASP A 516 -18.22 -28.20 -11.05
C ASP A 516 -17.64 -28.58 -12.41
N ILE A 517 -17.20 -27.60 -13.22
CA ILE A 517 -16.51 -27.85 -14.48
C ILE A 517 -15.20 -28.61 -14.23
N GLY A 518 -14.41 -28.18 -13.24
CA GLY A 518 -13.15 -28.83 -12.88
C GLY A 518 -13.35 -30.28 -12.43
N ARG A 519 -14.35 -30.54 -11.59
CA ARG A 519 -14.73 -31.90 -11.18
C ARG A 519 -15.22 -32.73 -12.36
N GLY A 520 -16.09 -32.18 -13.20
CA GLY A 520 -16.60 -32.87 -14.40
C GLY A 520 -15.49 -33.25 -15.37
N ALA A 521 -14.52 -32.36 -15.59
CA ALA A 521 -13.38 -32.62 -16.47
C ALA A 521 -12.40 -33.69 -15.94
N MET A 522 -12.46 -34.01 -14.63
CA MET A 522 -11.60 -35.00 -13.98
C MET A 522 -12.35 -36.28 -13.61
N ALA A 523 -13.69 -36.29 -13.68
CA ALA A 523 -14.50 -37.45 -13.33
C ALA A 523 -14.31 -38.56 -14.36
N SER A 524 -13.96 -39.76 -13.91
CA SER A 524 -13.86 -40.94 -14.79
C SER A 524 -15.24 -41.34 -15.30
N ALA A 525 -15.34 -41.61 -16.61
CA ALA A 525 -16.53 -42.25 -17.17
C ALA A 525 -16.38 -43.77 -17.06
N VAL A 526 -17.46 -44.49 -16.73
CA VAL A 526 -17.44 -45.95 -16.70
C VAL A 526 -17.97 -46.47 -18.02
N VAL A 527 -17.10 -47.11 -18.81
CA VAL A 527 -17.48 -47.75 -20.07
C VAL A 527 -17.16 -49.24 -19.93
N ASP A 528 -18.14 -50.10 -20.19
CA ASP A 528 -18.02 -51.57 -20.05
C ASP A 528 -17.49 -52.02 -18.67
N GLY A 529 -17.93 -51.33 -17.60
CA GLY A 529 -17.53 -51.63 -16.22
C GLY A 529 -16.11 -51.19 -15.84
N ALA A 530 -15.35 -50.57 -16.76
CA ALA A 530 -14.02 -50.03 -16.48
C ALA A 530 -14.06 -48.50 -16.35
N PRO A 531 -13.46 -47.92 -15.29
CA PRO A 531 -13.32 -46.48 -15.20
C PRO A 531 -12.26 -45.99 -16.21
N ILE A 532 -12.63 -45.01 -17.01
CA ILE A 532 -11.75 -44.36 -17.98
C ILE A 532 -11.61 -42.89 -17.58
N GLU A 533 -10.39 -42.47 -17.26
CA GLU A 533 -10.10 -41.07 -17.00
C GLU A 533 -10.17 -40.24 -18.31
N PRO A 534 -10.72 -39.02 -18.27
CA PRO A 534 -10.86 -38.17 -19.47
C PRO A 534 -9.53 -37.92 -20.21
N ALA A 535 -8.43 -37.77 -19.47
CA ALA A 535 -7.10 -37.60 -20.06
C ALA A 535 -6.64 -38.84 -20.86
N ASP A 536 -6.94 -40.04 -20.38
CA ASP A 536 -6.62 -41.27 -21.07
C ASP A 536 -7.56 -41.52 -22.25
N ALA A 537 -8.85 -41.20 -22.11
CA ALA A 537 -9.81 -41.22 -23.22
C ALA A 537 -9.35 -40.32 -24.37
N ALA A 538 -8.95 -39.07 -24.08
CA ALA A 538 -8.45 -38.13 -25.08
C ALA A 538 -7.17 -38.65 -25.77
N ARG A 539 -6.21 -39.21 -25.00
CA ARG A 539 -5.00 -39.81 -25.59
C ARG A 539 -5.33 -41.01 -26.49
N ARG A 540 -6.29 -41.85 -26.10
CA ARG A 540 -6.75 -42.99 -26.90
C ARG A 540 -7.40 -42.52 -28.20
N LEU A 541 -8.25 -41.49 -28.15
CA LEU A 541 -8.88 -40.89 -29.33
C LEU A 541 -7.85 -40.35 -30.32
N VAL A 542 -6.89 -39.55 -29.83
CA VAL A 542 -5.81 -39.00 -30.66
C VAL A 542 -4.95 -40.12 -31.29
N ARG A 543 -4.69 -41.20 -30.55
CA ARG A 543 -3.97 -42.38 -31.09
C ARG A 543 -4.78 -43.17 -32.11
N ALA A 544 -6.11 -43.22 -31.97
CA ALA A 544 -6.99 -43.95 -32.88
C ALA A 544 -7.16 -43.24 -34.24
N GLY A 545 -6.98 -41.92 -34.29
CA GLY A 545 -6.99 -41.14 -35.54
C GLY A 545 -8.25 -41.36 -36.37
N ALA A 546 -8.09 -41.58 -37.69
CA ALA A 546 -9.19 -41.73 -38.64
C ALA A 546 -10.15 -42.91 -38.36
N ALA A 547 -9.78 -43.86 -37.49
CA ALA A 547 -10.67 -44.96 -37.09
C ALA A 547 -11.81 -44.52 -36.17
N ALA A 548 -11.74 -43.33 -35.57
CA ALA A 548 -12.78 -42.76 -34.72
C ALA A 548 -13.66 -41.72 -35.44
N ASP A 549 -13.27 -41.27 -36.64
CA ASP A 549 -13.93 -40.17 -37.37
C ASP A 549 -15.22 -40.56 -38.11
N TRP A 550 -15.56 -41.85 -38.15
CA TRP A 550 -16.73 -42.35 -38.91
C TRP A 550 -18.06 -42.22 -38.14
N ILE A 551 -18.01 -42.08 -36.81
CA ILE A 551 -19.20 -41.85 -35.99
C ILE A 551 -19.35 -40.35 -35.81
N THR A 552 -20.32 -39.76 -36.52
CA THR A 552 -20.66 -38.34 -36.40
C THR A 552 -21.76 -38.08 -35.37
N ASP A 553 -22.36 -39.13 -34.84
CA ASP A 553 -23.45 -39.03 -33.89
C ASP A 553 -22.93 -38.60 -32.51
N PRO A 554 -23.66 -37.73 -31.79
CA PRO A 554 -23.30 -37.36 -30.42
C PRO A 554 -23.62 -38.52 -29.48
N ILE A 555 -22.64 -39.43 -29.29
CA ILE A 555 -22.76 -40.58 -28.40
C ILE A 555 -22.23 -40.21 -27.02
N ASP A 556 -23.12 -40.25 -26.03
CA ASP A 556 -22.81 -40.15 -24.60
C ASP A 556 -22.81 -41.52 -23.91
N VAL A 557 -22.12 -41.62 -22.76
CA VAL A 557 -22.09 -42.80 -21.87
C VAL A 557 -23.37 -42.85 -21.02
N ILE A 558 -24.51 -42.98 -21.67
CA ILE A 558 -25.84 -43.11 -21.07
C ILE A 558 -26.54 -44.35 -21.59
N ALA A 559 -27.42 -44.94 -20.79
CA ALA A 559 -28.09 -46.21 -21.09
C ALA A 559 -28.84 -46.23 -22.44
N SER A 560 -29.30 -45.07 -22.94
CA SER A 560 -29.96 -44.98 -24.24
C SER A 560 -29.03 -45.15 -25.45
N HIS A 561 -27.72 -45.11 -25.25
CA HIS A 561 -26.71 -45.32 -26.28
C HIS A 561 -25.93 -46.63 -26.11
N GLU A 562 -26.33 -47.47 -25.16
CA GLU A 562 -25.78 -48.82 -25.07
C GLU A 562 -26.21 -49.66 -26.29
N PRO A 563 -25.33 -50.51 -26.84
CA PRO A 563 -25.69 -51.39 -27.94
C PRO A 563 -26.84 -52.32 -27.53
N VAL A 564 -28.01 -52.15 -28.13
CA VAL A 564 -29.20 -52.97 -27.84
C VAL A 564 -29.07 -54.39 -28.41
N PHE A 565 -28.14 -54.58 -29.35
CA PHE A 565 -27.88 -55.86 -30.01
C PHE A 565 -26.52 -56.39 -29.56
N ASP A 566 -26.49 -57.60 -29.01
CA ASP A 566 -25.27 -58.33 -28.77
C ASP A 566 -24.77 -59.04 -30.04
N ASP A 567 -23.55 -59.55 -30.00
CA ASP A 567 -22.93 -60.24 -31.14
C ASP A 567 -23.75 -61.47 -31.58
N GLU A 568 -24.45 -62.12 -30.65
CA GLU A 568 -25.31 -63.26 -30.92
C GLU A 568 -26.59 -62.84 -31.65
N ALA A 569 -27.22 -61.73 -31.26
CA ALA A 569 -28.35 -61.13 -31.95
C ALA A 569 -27.95 -60.67 -33.36
N ILE A 570 -26.78 -60.05 -33.52
CA ILE A 570 -26.28 -59.63 -34.84
C ILE A 570 -25.99 -60.86 -35.73
N ALA A 571 -25.39 -61.91 -35.18
CA ALA A 571 -25.14 -63.16 -35.90
C ALA A 571 -26.45 -63.85 -36.29
N SER A 572 -27.42 -63.89 -35.38
CA SER A 572 -28.77 -64.43 -35.60
C SER A 572 -29.52 -63.63 -36.67
N LEU A 573 -29.47 -62.30 -36.64
CA LEU A 573 -30.04 -61.43 -37.68
C LEU A 573 -29.39 -61.67 -39.04
N ARG A 574 -28.07 -61.83 -39.10
CA ARG A 574 -27.36 -62.17 -40.35
C ARG A 574 -27.78 -63.55 -40.87
N ALA A 575 -27.92 -64.54 -39.99
CA ALA A 575 -28.35 -65.90 -40.36
C ALA A 575 -29.81 -65.92 -40.82
N ALA A 576 -30.71 -65.26 -40.10
CA ALA A 576 -32.11 -65.10 -40.46
C ALA A 576 -32.26 -64.40 -41.82
N ARG A 577 -31.55 -63.29 -42.03
CA ARG A 577 -31.51 -62.59 -43.32
C ARG A 577 -31.05 -63.49 -44.46
N LYS A 578 -30.02 -64.31 -44.22
CA LYS A 578 -29.51 -65.27 -45.21
C LYS A 578 -30.53 -66.39 -45.49
N SER A 579 -31.26 -66.85 -44.48
CA SER A 579 -32.32 -67.86 -44.61
C SER A 579 -33.54 -67.37 -45.40
N VAL A 580 -33.92 -66.11 -45.22
CA VAL A 580 -35.06 -65.50 -45.93
C VAL A 580 -34.72 -65.25 -47.41
N GLY A 581 -33.46 -64.93 -47.72
CA GLY A 581 -32.96 -64.88 -49.10
C GLY A 581 -33.72 -63.88 -49.98
N GLU A 582 -34.15 -64.31 -51.17
CA GLU A 582 -34.90 -63.45 -52.11
C GLU A 582 -36.32 -63.11 -51.61
N ARG A 583 -36.87 -63.87 -50.65
CA ARG A 583 -38.20 -63.63 -50.07
C ARG A 583 -38.22 -62.48 -49.07
N ILE A 584 -37.10 -61.79 -48.89
CA ILE A 584 -36.99 -60.65 -47.97
C ILE A 584 -37.88 -59.48 -48.39
N VAL A 585 -38.21 -59.42 -49.69
CA VAL A 585 -39.15 -58.44 -50.26
C VAL A 585 -40.60 -58.66 -49.79
N ASP A 586 -40.90 -59.84 -49.25
CA ASP A 586 -42.25 -60.19 -48.78
C ASP A 586 -42.46 -59.91 -47.28
N LEU A 587 -41.46 -59.38 -46.56
CA LEU A 587 -41.51 -59.19 -45.10
C LEU A 587 -42.62 -58.24 -44.64
N ASP A 588 -42.96 -57.25 -45.44
CA ASP A 588 -44.03 -56.28 -45.15
C ASP A 588 -45.40 -56.71 -45.70
N HIS A 589 -45.52 -57.91 -46.29
CA HIS A 589 -46.80 -58.43 -46.76
C HIS A 589 -47.53 -59.18 -45.64
N ALA A 590 -48.70 -58.66 -45.25
CA ALA A 590 -49.57 -59.31 -44.27
C ALA A 590 -50.23 -60.56 -44.87
N VAL A 591 -49.82 -61.75 -44.42
CA VAL A 591 -50.52 -63.00 -44.73
C VAL A 591 -51.84 -63.01 -43.94
N PRO A 592 -53.00 -63.31 -44.57
CA PRO A 592 -54.28 -63.28 -43.88
C PRO A 592 -54.38 -64.35 -42.78
N ASP A 593 -54.89 -63.92 -41.62
CA ASP A 593 -54.84 -64.65 -40.34
C ASP A 593 -56.06 -65.58 -40.08
N ALA A 594 -56.67 -66.13 -41.13
CA ALA A 594 -57.88 -66.94 -41.00
C ALA A 594 -57.75 -68.27 -41.75
N ALA A 595 -58.31 -69.33 -41.15
CA ALA A 595 -58.54 -70.60 -41.82
C ALA A 595 -59.23 -70.31 -43.16
N LEU A 596 -58.47 -70.48 -44.25
CA LEU A 596 -59.00 -70.31 -45.59
C LEU A 596 -60.21 -71.26 -45.72
N PRO A 597 -61.32 -70.81 -46.35
CA PRO A 597 -62.43 -71.69 -46.65
C PRO A 597 -61.92 -72.95 -47.35
N ASP A 598 -62.55 -74.09 -47.11
CA ASP A 598 -62.19 -75.30 -47.83
C ASP A 598 -62.40 -75.12 -49.35
N VAL A 599 -61.77 -75.99 -50.12
CA VAL A 599 -61.76 -75.90 -51.59
C VAL A 599 -63.19 -75.94 -52.15
N ASP A 600 -64.09 -76.71 -51.53
CA ASP A 600 -65.49 -76.79 -51.95
C ASP A 600 -66.23 -75.46 -51.75
N ALA A 601 -66.00 -74.78 -50.62
CA ALA A 601 -66.56 -73.46 -50.34
C ALA A 601 -66.01 -72.40 -51.31
N LEU A 602 -64.72 -72.46 -51.66
CA LEU A 602 -64.11 -71.54 -52.64
C LEU A 602 -64.67 -71.76 -54.05
N ILE A 603 -64.85 -73.02 -54.48
CA ILE A 603 -65.48 -73.35 -55.76
C ILE A 603 -66.94 -72.86 -55.81
N LEU A 604 -67.70 -73.04 -54.72
CA LEU A 604 -69.08 -72.56 -54.63
C LEU A 604 -69.15 -71.04 -54.72
N MET A 605 -68.26 -70.33 -54.02
CA MET A 605 -68.14 -68.87 -54.11
C MET A 605 -67.79 -68.40 -55.52
N HIS A 606 -66.83 -69.05 -56.18
CA HIS A 606 -66.43 -68.74 -57.54
C HIS A 606 -67.59 -68.92 -58.53
N ARG A 607 -68.31 -70.05 -58.48
CA ARG A 607 -69.51 -70.29 -59.32
C ARG A 607 -70.62 -69.28 -59.04
N SER A 608 -70.83 -68.92 -57.77
CA SER A 608 -71.84 -67.92 -57.39
C SER A 608 -71.49 -66.53 -57.94
N LEU A 609 -70.21 -66.17 -57.95
CA LEU A 609 -69.72 -64.91 -58.55
C LEU A 609 -69.88 -64.89 -60.07
N LEU A 610 -69.55 -65.98 -60.76
CA LEU A 610 -69.77 -66.10 -62.21
C LEU A 610 -71.26 -66.02 -62.56
N SER A 611 -72.12 -66.69 -61.79
CA SER A 611 -73.57 -66.60 -61.98
C SER A 611 -74.11 -65.20 -61.73
N ALA A 612 -73.55 -64.48 -60.75
CA ALA A 612 -73.92 -63.10 -60.48
C ALA A 612 -73.49 -62.15 -61.61
N ASP A 613 -72.29 -62.33 -62.17
CA ASP A 613 -71.80 -61.54 -63.31
C ASP A 613 -72.63 -61.81 -64.57
N GLU A 614 -73.03 -63.06 -64.83
CA GLU A 614 -73.92 -63.40 -65.93
C GLU A 614 -75.31 -62.77 -65.75
N ILE A 615 -75.86 -62.76 -64.53
CA ILE A 615 -77.11 -62.05 -64.22
C ILE A 615 -76.94 -60.54 -64.46
N GLU A 616 -75.82 -59.93 -64.05
CA GLU A 616 -75.53 -58.51 -64.25
C GLU A 616 -75.37 -58.17 -65.75
N ARG A 617 -74.73 -59.02 -66.55
CA ARG A 617 -74.60 -58.88 -68.01
C ARG A 617 -75.91 -59.06 -68.77
N THR A 618 -76.73 -60.02 -68.36
CA THR A 618 -78.02 -60.31 -69.01
C THR A 618 -79.14 -59.35 -68.61
N THR A 619 -78.99 -58.65 -67.48
CA THR A 619 -79.94 -57.65 -67.00
C THR A 619 -79.57 -56.25 -67.51
N THR A 620 -79.86 -55.96 -68.78
CA THR A 620 -79.74 -54.61 -69.35
C THR A 620 -80.89 -53.71 -68.90
N GLY A 621 -80.65 -52.90 -67.87
CA GLY A 621 -81.32 -51.60 -67.65
C GLY A 621 -82.85 -51.61 -67.54
N ALA A 622 -83.35 -51.33 -66.33
CA ALA A 622 -84.71 -50.89 -66.03
C ALA A 622 -85.85 -51.84 -66.46
N ALA A 623 -85.92 -53.02 -65.84
CA ALA A 623 -87.20 -53.71 -65.70
C ALA A 623 -88.06 -52.92 -64.68
N ALA A 624 -89.17 -52.33 -65.16
CA ALA A 624 -90.15 -51.70 -64.29
C ALA A 624 -90.61 -52.71 -63.22
N VAL A 625 -90.71 -52.26 -61.97
CA VAL A 625 -91.28 -53.05 -60.87
C VAL A 625 -92.65 -53.58 -61.32
N SER A 626 -92.88 -54.89 -61.22
CA SER A 626 -94.09 -55.53 -61.74
C SER A 626 -95.36 -54.81 -61.22
N PRO A 627 -96.36 -54.53 -62.09
CA PRO A 627 -97.59 -53.85 -61.68
C PRO A 627 -98.29 -54.61 -60.55
N GLY A 628 -98.60 -53.93 -59.44
CA GLY A 628 -99.23 -54.53 -58.25
C GLY A 628 -98.32 -54.70 -57.03
N THR A 629 -97.04 -54.30 -57.12
CA THR A 629 -96.11 -54.33 -55.98
C THR A 629 -96.45 -53.21 -54.97
N SER A 630 -96.62 -53.55 -53.69
CA SER A 630 -96.95 -52.58 -52.64
C SER A 630 -95.76 -51.66 -52.30
N LEU A 631 -96.06 -50.47 -51.78
CA LEU A 631 -95.04 -49.50 -51.36
C LEU A 631 -94.12 -50.08 -50.25
N ASP A 632 -94.67 -50.96 -49.40
CA ASP A 632 -93.94 -51.64 -48.32
C ASP A 632 -92.92 -52.65 -48.87
N ALA A 633 -93.28 -53.42 -49.91
CA ALA A 633 -92.36 -54.36 -50.55
C ALA A 633 -91.20 -53.66 -51.25
N ILE A 634 -91.45 -52.51 -51.88
CA ILE A 634 -90.41 -51.66 -52.48
C ILE A 634 -89.49 -51.09 -51.40
N SER A 635 -90.05 -50.69 -50.26
CA SER A 635 -89.26 -50.16 -49.14
C SER A 635 -88.36 -51.23 -48.51
N ALA A 636 -88.86 -52.47 -48.35
CA ALA A 636 -88.07 -53.60 -47.86
C ALA A 636 -86.91 -53.95 -48.82
N LEU A 637 -87.17 -54.05 -50.13
CA LEU A 637 -86.15 -54.27 -51.15
C LEU A 637 -85.09 -53.16 -51.16
N ARG A 638 -85.50 -51.90 -50.96
CA ARG A 638 -84.57 -50.77 -50.90
C ARG A 638 -83.66 -50.87 -49.69
N VAL A 639 -84.17 -51.27 -48.52
CA VAL A 639 -83.34 -51.51 -47.32
C VAL A 639 -82.34 -52.64 -47.59
N GLU A 640 -82.79 -53.77 -48.15
CA GLU A 640 -81.92 -54.90 -48.46
C GLU A 640 -80.80 -54.52 -49.46
N LEU A 641 -81.14 -53.73 -50.48
CA LEU A 641 -80.18 -53.21 -51.46
C LEU A 641 -79.17 -52.22 -50.87
N GLU A 642 -79.60 -51.36 -49.94
CA GLU A 642 -78.70 -50.49 -49.16
C GLU A 642 -77.76 -51.31 -48.28
N THR A 643 -78.27 -52.35 -47.61
CA THR A 643 -77.44 -53.27 -46.81
C THR A 643 -76.40 -53.98 -47.67
N LEU A 644 -76.79 -54.48 -48.85
CA LEU A 644 -75.87 -55.12 -49.80
C LEU A 644 -74.83 -54.13 -50.36
N ARG A 645 -75.21 -52.88 -50.61
CA ARG A 645 -74.29 -51.82 -51.03
C ARG A 645 -73.29 -51.47 -49.92
N ALA A 646 -73.74 -51.41 -48.67
CA ALA A 646 -72.88 -51.18 -47.51
C ALA A 646 -71.87 -52.32 -47.35
N VAL A 647 -72.31 -53.59 -47.39
CA VAL A 647 -71.42 -54.76 -47.34
C VAL A 647 -70.42 -54.77 -48.49
N ARG A 648 -70.86 -54.45 -49.73
CA ARG A 648 -69.96 -54.34 -50.89
C ARG A 648 -68.94 -53.21 -50.70
N SER A 649 -69.35 -52.07 -50.14
CA SER A 649 -68.47 -50.95 -49.84
C SER A 649 -67.43 -51.32 -48.79
N ASP A 650 -67.84 -51.99 -47.70
CA ASP A 650 -66.93 -52.44 -46.64
C ASP A 650 -65.87 -53.42 -47.16
N VAL A 651 -66.28 -54.37 -48.02
CA VAL A 651 -65.34 -55.31 -48.67
C VAL A 651 -64.39 -54.59 -49.64
N SER A 652 -64.86 -53.55 -50.33
CA SER A 652 -64.03 -52.76 -51.26
C SER A 652 -63.07 -51.81 -50.54
N ALA A 653 -63.40 -51.39 -49.33
CA ALA A 653 -62.61 -50.49 -48.49
C ALA A 653 -61.63 -51.22 -47.57
N ASP A 654 -61.59 -52.56 -47.61
CA ASP A 654 -60.68 -53.36 -46.78
C ASP A 654 -59.21 -53.10 -47.15
N VAL A 655 -58.41 -52.91 -46.10
CA VAL A 655 -57.04 -52.35 -46.10
C VAL A 655 -56.01 -53.28 -46.77
N ARG A 656 -56.42 -54.50 -47.12
CA ARG A 656 -55.49 -55.57 -47.53
C ARG A 656 -55.15 -55.58 -49.02
N GLY A 657 -55.77 -54.74 -49.86
CA GLY A 657 -55.34 -54.42 -51.23
C GLY A 657 -55.40 -55.55 -52.29
N TRP A 658 -55.38 -56.83 -51.89
CA TRP A 658 -55.42 -57.99 -52.79
C TRP A 658 -56.83 -58.51 -53.11
N THR A 659 -57.85 -58.10 -52.35
CA THR A 659 -59.25 -58.54 -52.51
C THR A 659 -59.86 -58.11 -53.85
N VAL A 660 -59.59 -56.88 -54.30
CA VAL A 660 -60.09 -56.36 -55.57
C VAL A 660 -59.50 -57.11 -56.79
N PRO A 661 -58.17 -57.32 -56.89
CA PRO A 661 -57.58 -58.16 -57.93
C PRO A 661 -58.10 -59.60 -57.96
N VAL A 662 -58.25 -60.24 -56.79
CA VAL A 662 -58.73 -61.63 -56.69
C VAL A 662 -60.19 -61.75 -57.14
N MET A 663 -61.07 -60.85 -56.68
CA MET A 663 -62.47 -60.84 -57.13
C MET A 663 -62.60 -60.55 -58.63
N ALA A 664 -61.76 -59.68 -59.19
CA ALA A 664 -61.75 -59.42 -60.62
C ALA A 664 -61.35 -60.67 -61.41
N ARG A 665 -60.28 -61.36 -61.00
CA ARG A 665 -59.82 -62.60 -61.62
C ARG A 665 -60.87 -63.71 -61.56
N TRP A 666 -61.48 -63.92 -60.38
CA TRP A 666 -62.50 -64.94 -60.16
C TRP A 666 -63.83 -64.68 -60.85
N ARG A 667 -64.09 -63.46 -61.33
CA ARG A 667 -65.25 -63.17 -62.19
C ARG A 667 -64.95 -63.35 -63.67
N SER A 668 -63.69 -63.24 -64.07
CA SER A 668 -63.30 -63.19 -65.48
C SER A 668 -62.84 -64.52 -66.08
N ASP A 669 -62.43 -65.47 -65.24
CA ASP A 669 -61.86 -66.75 -65.70
C ASP A 669 -62.68 -67.94 -65.17
N PRO A 670 -63.46 -68.63 -66.02
CA PRO A 670 -64.26 -69.79 -65.62
C PRO A 670 -63.42 -71.02 -65.23
N ASP A 671 -62.15 -71.06 -65.65
CA ASP A 671 -61.27 -72.23 -65.56
C ASP A 671 -60.02 -71.96 -64.71
N ASP A 672 -60.12 -71.12 -63.67
CA ASP A 672 -58.96 -70.69 -62.86
C ASP A 672 -58.18 -71.92 -62.31
N PRO A 673 -56.95 -72.18 -62.80
CA PRO A 673 -56.22 -73.43 -62.55
C PRO A 673 -55.98 -73.83 -61.09
N PRO A 674 -55.77 -72.91 -60.11
CA PRO A 674 -55.55 -73.27 -58.71
C PRO A 674 -56.83 -73.62 -57.94
N LEU A 675 -58.01 -73.58 -58.55
CA LEU A 675 -59.29 -74.03 -57.96
C LEU A 675 -59.81 -75.36 -58.53
N LEU A 676 -59.24 -75.84 -59.64
CA LEU A 676 -59.61 -77.10 -60.30
C LEU A 676 -58.60 -78.24 -60.06
N GLY A 677 -57.53 -77.99 -59.30
CA GLY A 677 -56.45 -78.94 -58.99
C GLY A 677 -56.44 -79.40 -57.55
#